data_AF-A0A7V2YZL9-F1
#
_entry.id   AF-A0A7V2YZL9-F1
#
_cell.length_a   1.000
_cell.length_b   1.000
_cell.length_c   1.000
_cell.angle_alpha   90.00
_cell.angle_beta   90.00
_cell.angle_gamma   90.00
#
_symmetry.space_group_name_H-M   'P 1'
#
loop_
_entity.id
_entity.type
_entity.pdbx_description
1 polymer ?
#
loop_
_entity_poly.entity_id
_entity_poly.type
_entity_poly.pdbx_seq_one_letter_code
_entity_poly.pdbx_strand_id
1 'polypeptide(L)'
;MNANSTCPKNIHAAARHSRPPQGAPSSAGGASGMPDIRAIISLVSILFLCSILAHAAPPKAAKAARADSSAAASADAIAPNRARLQPLFNTPLRDASVCKGGDGAWYLTGAAATAEGDFQNNDGIRLWRSTDCREWKDFGLVWSIDKHATGPQSAWQRERRVNPDNPAGPLVRGLASPEIHFLRNTYWITYSMNGQGTGLLKSSSGKPEGPYADLGRFTAQGSDASLFLDDDGTGYWLVGQGWLAKLKDDWSGPAEQPQLLRCAPFPSNAVGSIRIDPTHAPRYLGLAGAHLFKKDGQYFLIAAAVRDRIGVGCYDTFVAFADSIHGPYSSPNLMIPHGGQTTVFRGPDDQWWATFAGRDSRAVFRDRPAILPLEFVTDIQYGRASRIPFPRKPRSITTEFGPWDKIQVVQPYHIRDLQFSFAPDGYAYLTGSGCDPAFNNKIMLYRSKDMKQWEIVDAQFDYLKQVPGATPEDFEIRFGESRNRRGLQQYYMDSEVYYLEGTFHIFTSLYGTKSGGREPAGGAMWLRSATGKPEGPYEYVARARSQSSVFVEDGKTYLFFNGALTQFDPKGNTLEGETNRLATTAGTNFAKGDVATNLAKIHGKYVVFATGWCGGTYGENYRVDGTYDWVYWQSDTLEGPYDMPRRAYAMPHCGHSCVPQQGPDGRWYGLFFGNESTGPWPCYPGVLVFDVRLDSDDTIRIELKDETP
;
A
#
# COMPACT_ATOMS: atom_id res chain seq x y z
N MET A 1 2.24 -65.39 -1.53
CA MET A 1 0.79 -65.19 -1.28
C MET A 1 0.58 -63.69 -1.42
N ASN A 2 0.30 -63.11 -2.59
CA ASN A 2 -0.76 -63.37 -3.60
C ASN A 2 -2.12 -62.81 -3.12
N ALA A 3 -2.85 -61.98 -3.88
CA ALA A 3 -2.52 -61.33 -5.17
C ALA A 3 -3.53 -60.20 -5.57
N ASN A 4 -3.07 -59.29 -6.45
CA ASN A 4 -3.83 -58.47 -7.44
C ASN A 4 -4.87 -57.45 -6.90
N SER A 5 -5.32 -56.43 -7.65
CA SER A 5 -5.18 -56.02 -9.08
C SER A 5 -4.82 -54.51 -9.17
N THR A 6 -3.87 -54.01 -10.00
CA THR A 6 -3.72 -53.91 -11.49
C THR A 6 -4.63 -52.90 -12.21
N CYS A 7 -4.00 -51.91 -12.85
CA CYS A 7 -4.58 -50.83 -13.69
C CYS A 7 -4.70 -51.25 -15.19
N PRO A 8 -5.29 -50.43 -16.08
CA PRO A 8 -4.46 -49.83 -17.14
C PRO A 8 -4.86 -48.41 -17.63
N LYS A 9 -3.98 -47.79 -18.44
CA LYS A 9 -4.18 -46.56 -19.23
C LYS A 9 -4.64 -46.87 -20.67
N ASN A 10 -5.20 -45.87 -21.38
CA ASN A 10 -5.04 -45.52 -22.82
C ASN A 10 -6.28 -44.72 -23.33
N ILE A 11 -6.32 -44.07 -24.51
CA ILE A 11 -5.45 -43.13 -25.27
C ILE A 11 -6.25 -42.76 -26.57
N HIS A 12 -6.04 -41.58 -27.17
CA HIS A 12 -6.63 -41.13 -28.48
C HIS A 12 -8.17 -40.94 -28.56
N ALA A 13 -8.76 -40.20 -29.52
CA ALA A 13 -8.30 -39.06 -30.36
C ALA A 13 -9.50 -38.29 -30.99
N ALA A 14 -9.19 -37.19 -31.69
CA ALA A 14 -10.08 -36.14 -32.21
C ALA A 14 -11.20 -36.52 -33.22
N ALA A 15 -12.23 -35.67 -33.30
CA ALA A 15 -12.99 -35.35 -34.51
C ALA A 15 -13.64 -33.94 -34.44
N ARG A 16 -13.95 -33.33 -35.60
CA ARG A 16 -14.76 -32.10 -35.75
C ARG A 16 -16.07 -32.46 -36.47
N HIS A 17 -17.16 -31.68 -36.27
CA HIS A 17 -18.24 -31.34 -37.24
C HIS A 17 -19.44 -30.69 -36.49
N SER A 18 -20.47 -30.16 -37.16
CA SER A 18 -20.52 -28.79 -37.73
C SER A 18 -21.93 -28.45 -38.27
N ARG A 19 -22.50 -27.26 -37.92
CA ARG A 19 -23.76 -26.69 -38.46
C ARG A 19 -25.05 -27.49 -38.10
N PRO A 20 -26.30 -26.99 -38.35
CA PRO A 20 -26.72 -25.76 -39.06
C PRO A 20 -27.65 -24.79 -38.28
N PRO A 21 -27.98 -23.60 -38.83
CA PRO A 21 -28.97 -22.65 -38.29
C PRO A 21 -30.36 -22.76 -38.96
N GLN A 22 -31.38 -22.16 -38.36
CA GLN A 22 -32.69 -21.84 -38.99
C GLN A 22 -33.19 -20.45 -38.55
N GLY A 23 -34.11 -19.85 -39.32
CA GLY A 23 -34.61 -18.48 -39.15
C GLY A 23 -36.12 -18.37 -38.93
N ALA A 24 -36.63 -17.13 -38.98
CA ALA A 24 -38.03 -16.78 -38.73
C ALA A 24 -39.00 -17.15 -39.88
N PRO A 25 -40.31 -17.14 -39.61
CA PRO A 25 -41.22 -16.29 -40.39
C PRO A 25 -42.12 -15.38 -39.49
N SER A 26 -43.19 -14.82 -40.04
CA SER A 26 -43.71 -13.49 -39.62
C SER A 26 -45.24 -13.35 -39.41
N SER A 27 -45.60 -12.23 -38.76
CA SER A 27 -46.72 -11.29 -39.09
C SER A 27 -48.20 -11.58 -38.71
N ALA A 28 -48.88 -10.46 -38.39
CA ALA A 28 -50.33 -10.21 -38.19
C ALA A 28 -51.01 -10.82 -36.94
N GLY A 29 -51.87 -10.13 -36.17
CA GLY A 29 -52.44 -8.76 -36.17
C GLY A 29 -53.60 -8.72 -35.15
N GLY A 30 -54.19 -7.60 -34.69
CA GLY A 30 -53.98 -6.16 -34.86
C GLY A 30 -55.10 -5.35 -34.14
N ALA A 31 -55.06 -4.00 -34.21
CA ALA A 31 -56.09 -3.03 -33.73
C ALA A 31 -56.36 -2.96 -32.19
N SER A 32 -56.79 -1.83 -31.60
CA SER A 32 -56.93 -0.41 -32.04
C SER A 32 -56.93 0.55 -30.82
N GLY A 33 -56.71 1.86 -31.03
CA GLY A 33 -56.90 2.90 -30.00
C GLY A 33 -55.99 4.13 -30.11
N MET A 34 -56.45 5.20 -30.74
CA MET A 34 -55.78 6.51 -30.90
C MET A 34 -56.88 7.61 -30.91
N PRO A 35 -56.61 8.94 -30.72
CA PRO A 35 -55.70 9.73 -31.57
C PRO A 35 -54.85 10.84 -30.90
N ASP A 36 -54.01 11.48 -31.72
CA ASP A 36 -53.20 12.70 -31.51
C ASP A 36 -53.82 13.89 -32.30
N ILE A 37 -53.49 15.15 -31.97
CA ILE A 37 -53.74 16.35 -32.82
C ILE A 37 -52.91 17.58 -32.39
N ARG A 38 -52.60 18.50 -33.34
CA ARG A 38 -51.53 19.53 -33.26
C ARG A 38 -52.01 20.98 -33.35
N ALA A 39 -51.31 21.93 -32.68
CA ALA A 39 -51.23 23.38 -33.02
C ALA A 39 -49.99 24.04 -32.34
N ILE A 40 -49.16 24.98 -32.85
CA ILE A 40 -48.92 25.69 -34.15
C ILE A 40 -49.20 27.23 -34.15
N ILE A 41 -48.09 28.02 -34.24
CA ILE A 41 -47.90 29.40 -34.78
C ILE A 41 -48.39 30.67 -33.99
N SER A 42 -47.39 31.34 -33.37
CA SER A 42 -46.92 32.75 -33.54
C SER A 42 -47.72 34.05 -33.27
N LEU A 43 -46.94 35.02 -32.74
CA LEU A 43 -46.91 36.49 -32.98
C LEU A 43 -47.96 37.46 -32.38
N VAL A 44 -47.48 38.39 -31.54
CA VAL A 44 -47.70 39.85 -31.64
C VAL A 44 -46.41 40.58 -31.22
N SER A 45 -46.03 41.66 -31.90
CA SER A 45 -44.84 42.48 -31.61
C SER A 45 -45.10 43.99 -31.82
N ILE A 46 -44.68 44.85 -30.88
CA ILE A 46 -44.46 46.31 -30.97
C ILE A 46 -43.49 46.66 -29.80
N LEU A 47 -42.39 47.43 -29.83
CA LEU A 47 -41.70 48.40 -30.72
C LEU A 47 -41.65 49.83 -30.11
N PHE A 48 -40.42 50.31 -29.86
CA PHE A 48 -39.98 51.74 -29.76
C PHE A 48 -40.43 52.54 -28.51
N LEU A 49 -39.68 53.52 -27.94
CA LEU A 49 -38.27 53.97 -28.09
C LEU A 49 -37.86 54.84 -26.86
N CYS A 50 -36.54 55.06 -26.61
CA CYS A 50 -35.84 56.15 -25.84
C CYS A 50 -36.58 56.98 -24.75
N SER A 51 -36.00 57.36 -23.59
CA SER A 51 -34.59 57.52 -23.12
C SER A 51 -34.60 57.68 -21.57
N ILE A 52 -33.51 57.60 -20.78
CA ILE A 52 -32.38 58.55 -20.60
C ILE A 52 -31.21 57.86 -19.84
N LEU A 53 -30.01 58.44 -19.95
CA LEU A 53 -28.71 58.11 -19.30
C LEU A 53 -28.72 58.22 -17.75
N ALA A 54 -27.76 57.72 -16.96
CA ALA A 54 -26.75 56.65 -17.08
C ALA A 54 -26.02 56.48 -15.72
N HIS A 55 -25.34 55.35 -15.51
CA HIS A 55 -24.05 55.25 -14.79
C HIS A 55 -23.30 54.01 -15.31
N ALA A 56 -21.98 54.11 -15.50
CA ALA A 56 -21.24 53.14 -16.29
C ALA A 56 -20.68 51.96 -15.47
N ALA A 57 -20.82 50.74 -16.00
CA ALA A 57 -20.02 49.58 -15.61
C ALA A 57 -18.88 49.38 -16.65
N PRO A 58 -17.65 49.04 -16.23
CA PRO A 58 -16.54 48.85 -17.15
C PRO A 58 -16.74 47.62 -18.07
N PRO A 59 -16.18 47.62 -19.29
CA PRO A 59 -16.30 46.50 -20.21
C PRO A 59 -15.66 45.23 -19.63
N LYS A 60 -16.23 44.07 -19.96
CA LYS A 60 -15.62 42.77 -19.67
C LYS A 60 -14.29 42.67 -20.44
N ALA A 61 -13.18 42.87 -19.73
CA ALA A 61 -11.86 42.59 -20.28
C ALA A 61 -11.81 41.15 -20.79
N ALA A 62 -11.23 40.95 -21.97
CA ALA A 62 -10.94 39.62 -22.47
C ALA A 62 -10.06 38.88 -21.44
N LYS A 63 -10.32 37.58 -21.22
CA LYS A 63 -9.39 36.74 -20.46
C LYS A 63 -8.09 36.61 -21.26
N ALA A 64 -7.16 37.53 -21.01
CA ALA A 64 -5.75 37.32 -21.34
C ALA A 64 -5.30 35.98 -20.77
N ALA A 65 -4.53 35.23 -21.55
CA ALA A 65 -4.01 33.95 -21.10
C ALA A 65 -3.04 34.19 -19.93
N ARG A 66 -3.45 33.80 -18.72
CA ARG A 66 -2.51 33.60 -17.61
C ARG A 66 -1.68 32.36 -17.94
N ALA A 67 -0.56 32.60 -18.62
CA ALA A 67 0.62 31.77 -18.49
C ALA A 67 1.25 32.02 -17.10
N ASP A 68 0.49 31.73 -16.04
CA ASP A 68 1.05 31.65 -14.69
C ASP A 68 1.91 30.39 -14.65
N SER A 69 3.17 30.54 -14.25
CA SER A 69 4.14 29.46 -14.22
C SER A 69 3.67 28.31 -13.34
N SER A 70 3.83 27.08 -13.84
CA SER A 70 3.79 25.88 -13.01
C SER A 70 5.03 25.85 -12.11
N ALA A 71 5.01 26.66 -11.06
CA ALA A 71 6.02 26.62 -10.02
C ALA A 71 6.05 25.20 -9.43
N ALA A 72 7.23 24.58 -9.44
CA ALA A 72 7.42 23.34 -8.72
C ALA A 72 7.05 23.58 -7.24
N ALA A 73 6.27 22.68 -6.65
CA ALA A 73 6.01 22.74 -5.22
C ALA A 73 7.35 22.64 -4.49
N SER A 74 7.63 23.53 -3.53
CA SER A 74 8.87 23.45 -2.78
C SER A 74 8.97 22.09 -2.07
N ALA A 75 10.19 21.60 -1.84
CA ALA A 75 10.38 20.38 -1.06
C ALA A 75 9.64 20.48 0.29
N ASP A 76 9.68 21.64 0.93
CA ASP A 76 8.94 21.95 2.17
C ASP A 76 7.42 21.94 2.04
N ALA A 77 6.85 22.07 0.83
CA ALA A 77 5.41 21.93 0.59
C ALA A 77 5.01 20.48 0.27
N ILE A 78 5.95 19.66 -0.21
CA ILE A 78 5.76 18.21 -0.46
C ILE A 78 6.03 17.39 0.83
N ALA A 79 6.92 17.88 1.70
CA ALA A 79 7.46 17.16 2.86
C ALA A 79 7.18 17.73 4.29
N PRO A 80 6.26 18.70 4.54
CA PRO A 80 6.23 19.42 5.81
C PRO A 80 5.86 18.51 6.99
N ASN A 81 6.59 18.67 8.10
CA ASN A 81 6.23 18.16 9.43
C ASN A 81 5.95 16.65 9.50
N ARG A 82 6.69 15.83 8.74
CA ARG A 82 6.69 14.38 8.99
C ARG A 82 7.29 14.05 10.35
N ALA A 83 6.70 13.07 11.03
CA ALA A 83 7.12 12.62 12.34
C ALA A 83 7.09 11.08 12.40
N ARG A 84 8.16 10.49 12.91
CA ARG A 84 8.17 9.07 13.25
C ARG A 84 7.40 8.81 14.53
N LEU A 85 6.45 7.88 14.50
CA LEU A 85 5.77 7.42 15.71
C LEU A 85 6.80 6.93 16.74
N GLN A 86 6.62 7.28 18.00
CA GLN A 86 7.46 6.84 19.11
C GLN A 86 6.67 5.94 20.06
N PRO A 87 7.30 4.95 20.72
CA PRO A 87 6.68 4.23 21.82
C PRO A 87 6.48 5.19 23.01
N LEU A 88 5.36 5.05 23.73
CA LEU A 88 5.10 5.82 24.95
C LEU A 88 6.09 5.48 26.07
N PHE A 89 6.51 4.21 26.13
CA PHE A 89 7.51 3.71 27.08
C PHE A 89 8.07 2.36 26.62
N ASN A 90 9.27 2.01 27.09
CA ASN A 90 9.97 0.79 26.72
C ASN A 90 9.53 -0.43 27.56
N THR A 91 8.25 -0.80 27.50
CA THR A 91 7.73 -2.03 28.12
C THR A 91 7.14 -2.95 27.06
N PRO A 92 7.46 -4.27 27.06
CA PRO A 92 6.81 -5.26 26.20
C PRO A 92 5.29 -5.30 26.41
N LEU A 93 4.55 -4.68 25.48
CA LEU A 93 3.10 -4.58 25.52
C LEU A 93 2.54 -4.76 24.11
N ARG A 94 1.59 -5.68 23.96
CA ARG A 94 0.77 -5.85 22.75
C ARG A 94 -0.66 -5.43 23.03
N ASP A 95 -1.42 -5.29 21.94
CA ASP A 95 -2.88 -5.23 21.98
C ASP A 95 -3.37 -4.14 22.96
N ALA A 96 -2.79 -2.95 22.81
CA ALA A 96 -2.90 -1.86 23.78
C ALA A 96 -4.26 -1.16 23.68
N SER A 97 -4.86 -0.88 24.83
CA SER A 97 -6.16 -0.22 24.97
C SER A 97 -6.02 1.05 25.81
N VAL A 98 -6.68 2.13 25.40
CA VAL A 98 -6.73 3.40 26.14
C VAL A 98 -8.17 3.89 26.27
N CYS A 99 -8.56 4.33 27.46
CA CYS A 99 -9.76 5.13 27.65
C CYS A 99 -9.51 6.38 28.52
N LYS A 100 -10.45 7.32 28.47
CA LYS A 100 -10.49 8.48 29.35
C LYS A 100 -11.41 8.17 30.54
N GLY A 101 -10.88 8.29 31.74
CA GLY A 101 -11.60 8.01 32.98
C GLY A 101 -12.48 9.17 33.45
N GLY A 102 -13.37 8.88 34.40
CA GLY A 102 -14.26 9.88 35.02
C GLY A 102 -13.56 10.97 35.83
N ASP A 103 -12.27 10.81 36.14
CA ASP A 103 -11.41 11.84 36.74
C ASP A 103 -10.69 12.71 35.69
N GLY A 104 -11.00 12.52 34.40
CA GLY A 104 -10.44 13.28 33.27
C GLY A 104 -9.06 12.80 32.80
N ALA A 105 -8.38 11.94 33.56
CA ALA A 105 -7.13 11.30 33.17
C ALA A 105 -7.35 10.17 32.14
N TRP A 106 -6.28 9.76 31.47
CA TRP A 106 -6.30 8.60 30.57
C TRP A 106 -5.64 7.39 31.21
N TYR A 107 -6.19 6.21 30.93
CA TYR A 107 -5.74 4.92 31.45
C TYR A 107 -5.43 3.99 30.29
N LEU A 108 -4.31 3.29 30.39
CA LEU A 108 -3.80 2.38 29.37
C LEU A 108 -3.65 0.98 29.96
N THR A 109 -3.99 -0.04 29.18
CA THR A 109 -3.69 -1.44 29.46
C THR A 109 -3.27 -2.16 28.17
N GLY A 110 -2.91 -3.44 28.27
CA GLY A 110 -2.55 -4.29 27.13
C GLY A 110 -2.03 -5.65 27.59
N ALA A 111 -1.77 -6.54 26.64
CA ALA A 111 -1.14 -7.83 26.93
C ALA A 111 0.35 -7.61 27.28
N ALA A 112 0.68 -7.70 28.57
CA ALA A 112 2.04 -7.50 29.07
C ALA A 112 2.84 -8.80 29.03
N ALA A 113 4.07 -8.75 28.51
CA ALA A 113 4.95 -9.91 28.49
C ALA A 113 5.63 -10.13 29.85
N THR A 114 5.87 -11.40 30.24
CA THR A 114 6.73 -11.71 31.41
C THR A 114 8.23 -11.67 31.08
N ALA A 115 8.57 -11.86 29.81
CA ALA A 115 9.90 -11.67 29.24
C ALA A 115 9.74 -11.24 27.76
N GLU A 116 10.77 -10.70 27.12
CA GLU A 116 10.69 -10.31 25.70
C GLU A 116 10.18 -11.47 24.83
N GLY A 117 9.05 -11.25 24.16
CA GLY A 117 8.37 -12.25 23.32
C GLY A 117 7.38 -13.18 24.04
N ASP A 118 7.45 -13.38 25.36
CA ASP A 118 6.47 -14.22 26.08
C ASP A 118 5.26 -13.41 26.56
N PHE A 119 4.31 -13.26 25.65
CA PHE A 119 2.97 -12.70 25.90
C PHE A 119 1.94 -13.76 26.30
N GLN A 120 2.32 -15.04 26.35
CA GLN A 120 1.39 -16.15 26.60
C GLN A 120 1.37 -16.56 28.08
N ASN A 121 2.41 -16.21 28.84
CA ASN A 121 2.42 -16.32 30.30
C ASN A 121 2.37 -14.93 30.94
N ASN A 122 1.42 -14.70 31.85
CA ASN A 122 1.39 -13.57 32.78
C ASN A 122 0.40 -13.85 33.92
N ASP A 123 0.51 -13.12 35.04
CA ASP A 123 -0.40 -13.28 36.19
C ASP A 123 -1.61 -12.35 36.13
N GLY A 124 -1.58 -11.21 35.43
CA GLY A 124 -2.60 -10.19 35.68
C GLY A 124 -2.60 -8.99 34.75
N ILE A 125 -3.56 -8.11 34.99
CA ILE A 125 -3.77 -6.89 34.21
C ILE A 125 -3.05 -5.74 34.89
N ARG A 126 -2.10 -5.14 34.17
CA ARG A 126 -1.39 -3.92 34.56
C ARG A 126 -2.04 -2.70 33.92
N LEU A 127 -2.14 -1.62 34.68
CA LEU A 127 -2.56 -0.31 34.17
C LEU A 127 -1.39 0.69 34.16
N TRP A 128 -1.50 1.67 33.29
CA TRP A 128 -0.72 2.92 33.32
C TRP A 128 -1.69 4.11 33.31
N ARG A 129 -1.31 5.23 33.93
CA ARG A 129 -2.11 6.46 34.01
C ARG A 129 -1.35 7.65 33.43
N SER A 130 -2.03 8.49 32.67
CA SER A 130 -1.53 9.76 32.13
C SER A 130 -2.53 10.90 32.33
N THR A 131 -2.03 12.13 32.45
CA THR A 131 -2.85 13.36 32.51
C THR A 131 -2.68 14.25 31.27
N ASP A 132 -1.90 13.83 30.28
CA ASP A 132 -1.59 14.58 29.06
C ASP A 132 -1.45 13.70 27.79
N CYS A 133 -1.68 12.38 27.93
CA CYS A 133 -1.39 11.32 26.96
C CYS A 133 0.09 11.14 26.57
N ARG A 134 1.04 11.84 27.20
CA ARG A 134 2.48 11.79 26.87
C ARG A 134 3.28 11.11 27.98
N GLU A 135 3.16 11.59 29.22
CA GLU A 135 3.77 10.93 30.38
C GLU A 135 2.83 9.85 30.93
N TRP A 136 3.30 8.60 30.92
CA TRP A 136 2.55 7.44 31.42
C TRP A 136 3.24 6.84 32.63
N LYS A 137 2.53 6.82 33.76
CA LYS A 137 3.02 6.32 35.05
C LYS A 137 2.45 4.93 35.28
N ASP A 138 3.34 3.95 35.51
CA ASP A 138 2.97 2.58 35.86
C ASP A 138 2.11 2.58 37.13
N PHE A 139 0.92 1.99 37.03
CA PHE A 139 -0.09 1.94 38.09
C PHE A 139 -0.16 0.56 38.75
N GLY A 140 0.68 -0.40 38.30
CA GLY A 140 0.77 -1.74 38.86
C GLY A 140 -0.30 -2.70 38.36
N LEU A 141 -0.28 -3.92 38.92
CA LEU A 141 -1.29 -4.96 38.67
C LEU A 141 -2.57 -4.65 39.46
N VAL A 142 -3.64 -4.26 38.77
CA VAL A 142 -4.97 -4.00 39.39
C VAL A 142 -5.82 -5.26 39.52
N TRP A 143 -5.45 -6.32 38.78
CA TRP A 143 -6.03 -7.66 38.90
C TRP A 143 -4.94 -8.71 38.65
N SER A 144 -5.12 -9.92 39.20
CA SER A 144 -4.13 -11.00 39.22
C SER A 144 -4.83 -12.34 39.44
N ILE A 145 -4.48 -13.36 38.65
CA ILE A 145 -5.06 -14.71 38.66
C ILE A 145 -4.78 -15.37 40.01
N ASP A 146 -3.51 -15.36 40.46
CA ASP A 146 -3.15 -16.11 41.66
C ASP A 146 -3.76 -15.47 42.92
N LYS A 147 -3.91 -14.14 42.95
CA LYS A 147 -4.53 -13.40 44.08
C LYS A 147 -6.07 -13.37 44.06
N HIS A 148 -6.69 -13.19 42.89
CA HIS A 148 -8.11 -12.81 42.78
C HIS A 148 -9.01 -13.85 42.11
N ALA A 149 -8.47 -14.83 41.37
CA ALA A 149 -9.28 -15.86 40.70
C ALA A 149 -9.77 -16.97 41.66
N THR A 150 -10.26 -16.59 42.85
CA THR A 150 -10.54 -17.48 43.98
C THR A 150 -11.94 -18.11 43.94
N GLY A 151 -12.89 -17.49 43.24
CA GLY A 151 -14.28 -17.95 43.15
C GLY A 151 -14.54 -18.99 42.05
N PRO A 152 -15.67 -19.74 42.12
CA PRO A 152 -16.03 -20.72 41.09
C PRO A 152 -16.14 -20.14 39.67
N GLN A 153 -16.64 -18.91 39.53
CA GLN A 153 -16.75 -18.21 38.24
C GLN A 153 -15.40 -17.85 37.63
N SER A 154 -14.33 -17.85 38.44
CA SER A 154 -12.97 -17.48 38.10
C SER A 154 -12.05 -18.67 37.86
N ALA A 155 -12.47 -19.89 38.25
CA ALA A 155 -11.65 -21.09 38.21
C ALA A 155 -11.01 -21.37 36.84
N TRP A 156 -11.70 -21.04 35.75
CA TRP A 156 -11.22 -21.19 34.38
C TRP A 156 -9.99 -20.35 34.03
N GLN A 157 -9.69 -19.27 34.76
CA GLN A 157 -8.47 -18.47 34.56
C GLN A 157 -7.21 -19.18 35.10
N ARG A 158 -7.38 -20.15 36.02
CA ARG A 158 -6.28 -20.90 36.64
C ARG A 158 -5.82 -22.10 35.81
N GLU A 159 -6.64 -22.56 34.88
CA GLU A 159 -6.29 -23.63 33.92
C GLU A 159 -5.09 -23.23 33.06
N ARG A 160 -4.09 -24.10 32.95
CA ARG A 160 -3.05 -24.00 31.90
C ARG A 160 -3.58 -24.55 30.59
N ARG A 161 -3.27 -23.89 29.47
CA ARG A 161 -3.90 -24.12 28.16
C ARG A 161 -2.85 -24.37 27.07
N VAL A 162 -3.27 -24.96 25.96
CA VAL A 162 -2.44 -25.10 24.75
C VAL A 162 -2.02 -23.70 24.29
N ASN A 163 -0.73 -23.50 24.02
CA ASN A 163 -0.22 -22.22 23.56
C ASN A 163 -0.67 -21.96 22.10
N PRO A 164 -1.40 -20.86 21.81
CA PRO A 164 -1.89 -20.57 20.46
C PRO A 164 -0.77 -20.20 19.48
N ASP A 165 0.34 -19.60 19.96
CA ASP A 165 1.51 -19.27 19.13
C ASP A 165 2.43 -20.49 18.90
N ASN A 166 2.34 -21.52 19.74
CA ASN A 166 3.08 -22.79 19.60
C ASN A 166 2.29 -23.99 20.16
N PRO A 167 1.38 -24.61 19.39
CA PRO A 167 0.53 -25.69 19.86
C PRO A 167 1.26 -26.98 20.28
N ALA A 168 2.54 -27.14 19.91
CA ALA A 168 3.41 -28.25 20.33
C ALA A 168 4.29 -27.91 21.55
N GLY A 169 4.20 -26.68 22.05
CA GLY A 169 4.94 -26.19 23.21
C GLY A 169 4.32 -26.57 24.57
N PRO A 170 4.91 -26.11 25.68
CA PRO A 170 4.37 -26.31 27.02
C PRO A 170 3.03 -25.58 27.21
N LEU A 171 2.22 -26.06 28.15
CA LEU A 171 0.96 -25.40 28.51
C LEU A 171 1.21 -24.07 29.23
N VAL A 172 0.59 -23.01 28.71
CA VAL A 172 0.75 -21.61 29.14
C VAL A 172 -0.44 -21.14 29.99
N ARG A 173 -0.29 -20.00 30.68
CA ARG A 173 -1.39 -19.31 31.36
C ARG A 173 -1.12 -17.81 31.40
N GLY A 174 -1.91 -17.03 30.67
CA GLY A 174 -1.82 -15.58 30.66
C GLY A 174 -3.07 -14.92 30.09
N LEU A 175 -3.30 -13.67 30.49
CA LEU A 175 -4.32 -12.82 29.90
C LEU A 175 -3.80 -12.21 28.61
N ALA A 176 -4.66 -12.15 27.59
CA ALA A 176 -4.41 -11.53 26.31
C ALA A 176 -5.49 -10.49 25.99
N SER A 177 -5.11 -9.49 25.20
CA SER A 177 -6.00 -8.45 24.65
C SER A 177 -6.99 -7.85 25.67
N PRO A 178 -6.55 -7.32 26.82
CA PRO A 178 -7.44 -6.63 27.75
C PRO A 178 -7.78 -5.23 27.22
N GLU A 179 -9.05 -4.81 27.29
CA GLU A 179 -9.44 -3.42 27.06
C GLU A 179 -9.97 -2.77 28.34
N ILE A 180 -9.52 -1.54 28.64
CA ILE A 180 -10.06 -0.74 29.76
C ILE A 180 -11.09 0.26 29.27
N HIS A 181 -12.26 0.27 29.92
CA HIS A 181 -13.43 1.06 29.54
C HIS A 181 -13.98 1.83 30.74
N PHE A 182 -14.26 3.13 30.59
CA PHE A 182 -15.03 3.89 31.58
C PHE A 182 -16.45 4.13 31.05
N LEU A 183 -17.40 3.29 31.48
CA LEU A 183 -18.76 3.23 30.95
C LEU A 183 -19.76 3.09 32.10
N ARG A 184 -20.93 3.74 31.99
CA ARG A 184 -21.97 3.75 33.03
C ARG A 184 -21.41 4.12 34.42
N ASN A 185 -20.56 5.14 34.47
CA ASN A 185 -19.91 5.70 35.68
C ASN A 185 -19.04 4.71 36.51
N THR A 186 -18.50 3.65 35.90
CA THR A 186 -17.46 2.82 36.51
C THR A 186 -16.46 2.31 35.48
N TYR A 187 -15.35 1.75 35.96
CA TYR A 187 -14.34 1.11 35.13
C TYR A 187 -14.67 -0.36 34.92
N TRP A 188 -14.54 -0.80 33.68
CA TRP A 188 -14.68 -2.18 33.23
C TRP A 188 -13.38 -2.59 32.55
N ILE A 189 -13.01 -3.87 32.65
CA ILE A 189 -11.89 -4.42 31.90
C ILE A 189 -12.31 -5.73 31.25
N THR A 190 -12.32 -5.77 29.92
CA THR A 190 -12.44 -7.02 29.15
C THR A 190 -11.11 -7.77 29.18
N TYR A 191 -11.12 -9.09 28.96
CA TYR A 191 -9.89 -9.87 28.79
C TYR A 191 -10.16 -11.20 28.09
N SER A 192 -9.08 -11.82 27.58
CA SER A 192 -9.06 -13.16 26.99
C SER A 192 -8.06 -14.06 27.71
N MET A 193 -8.25 -15.38 27.70
CA MET A 193 -7.28 -16.35 28.25
C MET A 193 -6.70 -17.22 27.13
N ASN A 194 -5.49 -16.91 26.63
CA ASN A 194 -4.76 -17.68 25.60
C ASN A 194 -5.63 -18.18 24.41
N GLY A 195 -6.54 -17.35 23.88
CA GLY A 195 -7.45 -17.71 22.77
C GLY A 195 -8.61 -18.66 23.11
N GLN A 196 -8.80 -18.97 24.40
CA GLN A 196 -9.76 -19.96 24.90
C GLN A 196 -10.91 -19.31 25.68
N GLY A 197 -11.51 -18.28 25.09
CA GLY A 197 -12.66 -17.56 25.67
C GLY A 197 -12.29 -16.30 26.43
N THR A 198 -13.34 -15.53 26.74
CA THR A 198 -13.24 -14.15 27.19
C THR A 198 -14.06 -13.90 28.46
N GLY A 199 -13.72 -12.87 29.22
CA GLY A 199 -14.42 -12.50 30.46
C GLY A 199 -14.39 -10.99 30.72
N LEU A 200 -15.11 -10.59 31.77
CA LEU A 200 -15.33 -9.18 32.14
C LEU A 200 -15.06 -8.93 33.62
N LEU A 201 -14.21 -7.95 33.92
CA LEU A 201 -14.01 -7.39 35.25
C LEU A 201 -14.78 -6.08 35.41
N LYS A 202 -15.28 -5.82 36.62
CA LYS A 202 -15.96 -4.58 37.00
C LYS A 202 -15.32 -3.96 38.25
N SER A 203 -14.96 -2.69 38.19
CA SER A 203 -14.49 -1.96 39.38
C SER A 203 -15.64 -1.81 40.38
N SER A 204 -15.43 -2.34 41.59
CA SER A 204 -16.42 -2.31 42.67
C SER A 204 -16.40 -1.01 43.47
N SER A 205 -15.38 -0.18 43.28
CA SER A 205 -15.21 1.13 43.92
C SER A 205 -15.61 2.32 43.04
N GLY A 206 -15.87 2.08 41.75
CA GLY A 206 -16.01 3.14 40.75
C GLY A 206 -14.67 3.71 40.24
N LYS A 207 -13.53 3.16 40.67
CA LYS A 207 -12.19 3.71 40.45
C LYS A 207 -11.26 2.84 39.59
N PRO A 208 -10.20 3.38 38.97
CA PRO A 208 -9.28 2.62 38.12
C PRO A 208 -8.33 1.69 38.90
N GLU A 209 -8.06 1.95 40.19
CA GLU A 209 -7.28 1.01 41.02
C GLU A 209 -8.08 -0.25 41.44
N GLY A 210 -9.37 -0.31 41.10
CA GLY A 210 -10.27 -1.35 41.59
C GLY A 210 -10.64 -1.17 43.07
N PRO A 211 -10.91 -2.25 43.83
CA PRO A 211 -10.78 -3.65 43.43
C PRO A 211 -11.76 -4.05 42.32
N TYR A 212 -11.30 -4.95 41.46
CA TYR A 212 -12.06 -5.49 40.34
C TYR A 212 -12.74 -6.81 40.71
N ALA A 213 -14.07 -6.84 40.63
CA ALA A 213 -14.85 -8.06 40.72
C ALA A 213 -14.88 -8.77 39.35
N ASP A 214 -14.59 -10.06 39.34
CA ASP A 214 -14.68 -10.89 38.14
C ASP A 214 -16.11 -11.40 37.94
N LEU A 215 -16.69 -11.09 36.78
CA LEU A 215 -18.01 -11.55 36.35
C LEU A 215 -17.95 -12.90 35.61
N GLY A 216 -16.75 -13.46 35.45
CA GLY A 216 -16.52 -14.79 34.89
C GLY A 216 -16.45 -14.82 33.37
N ARG A 217 -16.64 -16.02 32.81
CA ARG A 217 -16.45 -16.34 31.40
C ARG A 217 -17.68 -15.98 30.56
N PHE A 218 -17.59 -14.92 29.75
CA PHE A 218 -18.67 -14.42 28.89
C PHE A 218 -18.79 -15.22 27.59
N THR A 219 -17.67 -15.68 27.02
CA THR A 219 -17.67 -16.61 25.89
C THR A 219 -16.76 -17.80 26.16
N ALA A 220 -17.24 -19.01 25.82
CA ALA A 220 -16.44 -20.24 25.94
C ALA A 220 -15.38 -20.38 24.84
N GLN A 221 -15.47 -19.57 23.77
CA GLN A 221 -14.57 -19.56 22.61
C GLN A 221 -14.31 -18.11 22.18
N GLY A 222 -13.21 -17.89 21.47
CA GLY A 222 -12.80 -16.57 20.98
C GLY A 222 -11.74 -15.89 21.84
N SER A 223 -11.35 -14.71 21.38
CA SER A 223 -10.30 -13.82 21.90
C SER A 223 -10.75 -12.37 21.74
N ASP A 224 -9.91 -11.42 22.14
CA ASP A 224 -10.00 -9.99 21.82
C ASP A 224 -11.39 -9.42 22.10
N ALA A 225 -11.78 -9.46 23.37
CA ALA A 225 -13.07 -8.94 23.80
C ALA A 225 -13.06 -7.41 23.89
N SER A 226 -14.08 -6.78 23.32
CA SER A 226 -14.31 -5.35 23.41
C SER A 226 -15.74 -5.05 23.90
N LEU A 227 -15.91 -3.89 24.54
CA LEU A 227 -17.19 -3.35 24.96
C LEU A 227 -17.58 -2.18 24.08
N PHE A 228 -18.87 -2.10 23.74
CA PHE A 228 -19.47 -0.90 23.17
C PHE A 228 -20.74 -0.52 23.93
N LEU A 229 -21.00 0.79 24.04
CA LEU A 229 -22.21 1.36 24.63
C LEU A 229 -22.78 2.34 23.60
N ASP A 230 -24.00 2.07 23.13
CA ASP A 230 -24.66 2.92 22.13
C ASP A 230 -25.41 4.09 22.80
N ASP A 231 -25.83 5.07 21.99
CA ASP A 231 -26.50 6.31 22.45
C ASP A 231 -27.83 6.05 23.16
N ASP A 232 -28.48 4.90 22.91
CA ASP A 232 -29.71 4.46 23.60
C ASP A 232 -29.44 3.85 24.99
N GLY A 233 -28.18 3.67 25.36
CA GLY A 233 -27.75 3.02 26.60
C GLY A 233 -27.62 1.49 26.51
N THR A 234 -27.87 0.87 25.34
CA THR A 234 -27.63 -0.56 25.10
C THR A 234 -26.13 -0.86 25.14
N GLY A 235 -25.75 -1.84 25.96
CA GLY A 235 -24.39 -2.38 25.96
C GLY A 235 -24.26 -3.55 24.98
N TYR A 236 -23.07 -3.68 24.39
CA TYR A 236 -22.73 -4.74 23.45
C TYR A 236 -21.38 -5.37 23.80
N TRP A 237 -21.30 -6.69 23.60
CA TRP A 237 -20.10 -7.51 23.69
C TRP A 237 -19.58 -7.80 22.28
N LEU A 238 -18.32 -7.51 22.02
CA LEU A 238 -17.62 -7.86 20.78
C LEU A 238 -16.51 -8.86 21.09
N VAL A 239 -16.29 -9.84 20.21
CA VAL A 239 -15.11 -10.74 20.28
C VAL A 239 -14.46 -11.00 18.92
N GLY A 240 -13.13 -11.06 18.93
CA GLY A 240 -12.27 -11.60 17.87
C GLY A 240 -12.39 -10.88 16.53
N GLN A 241 -13.16 -11.47 15.60
CA GLN A 241 -13.30 -11.04 14.20
C GLN A 241 -14.47 -10.06 13.96
N GLY A 242 -15.17 -9.66 15.02
CA GLY A 242 -16.38 -8.82 14.95
C GLY A 242 -17.66 -9.62 15.20
N TRP A 243 -17.63 -10.58 16.11
CA TRP A 243 -18.84 -11.24 16.61
C TRP A 243 -19.48 -10.36 17.69
N LEU A 244 -20.65 -9.78 17.37
CA LEU A 244 -21.39 -8.83 18.22
C LEU A 244 -22.56 -9.55 18.92
N ALA A 245 -22.74 -9.32 20.22
CA ALA A 245 -23.97 -9.66 20.95
C ALA A 245 -24.40 -8.49 21.85
N LYS A 246 -25.69 -8.15 21.87
CA LYS A 246 -26.28 -7.30 22.93
C LYS A 246 -26.03 -7.93 24.31
N LEU A 247 -25.63 -7.11 25.27
CA LEU A 247 -25.54 -7.48 26.68
C LEU A 247 -26.91 -7.39 27.36
N LYS A 248 -27.08 -8.15 28.44
CA LYS A 248 -28.19 -7.95 29.39
C LYS A 248 -28.07 -6.56 30.04
N ASP A 249 -29.18 -6.01 30.52
CA ASP A 249 -29.22 -4.66 31.09
C ASP A 249 -28.31 -4.46 32.31
N ASP A 250 -28.06 -5.52 33.08
CA ASP A 250 -27.16 -5.56 34.24
C ASP A 250 -25.67 -5.76 33.90
N TRP A 251 -25.37 -6.04 32.62
CA TRP A 251 -24.06 -6.45 32.10
C TRP A 251 -23.53 -7.76 32.72
N SER A 252 -24.38 -8.71 33.14
CA SER A 252 -23.99 -10.05 33.62
C SER A 252 -23.72 -11.08 32.51
N GLY A 253 -23.54 -10.63 31.28
CA GLY A 253 -23.26 -11.48 30.11
C GLY A 253 -24.08 -11.11 28.87
N PRO A 254 -23.85 -11.81 27.75
CA PRO A 254 -24.67 -11.69 26.55
C PRO A 254 -26.16 -11.97 26.83
N ALA A 255 -27.04 -11.23 26.19
CA ALA A 255 -28.49 -11.48 26.13
C ALA A 255 -28.88 -12.36 24.93
N GLU A 256 -28.01 -12.44 23.92
CA GLU A 256 -28.22 -13.16 22.66
C GLU A 256 -26.97 -13.95 22.24
N GLN A 257 -27.09 -14.81 21.22
CA GLN A 257 -25.93 -15.45 20.61
C GLN A 257 -25.17 -14.44 19.72
N PRO A 258 -23.83 -14.37 19.80
CA PRO A 258 -23.05 -13.46 18.96
C PRO A 258 -23.27 -13.68 17.46
N GLN A 259 -23.40 -12.59 16.72
CA GLN A 259 -23.55 -12.58 15.26
C GLN A 259 -22.35 -11.89 14.62
N LEU A 260 -21.77 -12.50 13.58
CA LEU A 260 -20.62 -11.94 12.87
C LEU A 260 -21.05 -10.74 12.02
N LEU A 261 -20.51 -9.57 12.35
CA LEU A 261 -20.62 -8.35 11.54
C LEU A 261 -19.89 -8.55 10.20
N ARG A 262 -20.54 -8.17 9.09
CA ARG A 262 -20.03 -8.42 7.73
C ARG A 262 -19.86 -7.15 6.93
N CYS A 263 -18.84 -7.15 6.08
CA CYS A 263 -18.69 -6.18 5.00
C CYS A 263 -19.71 -6.46 3.89
N ALA A 264 -20.09 -5.43 3.15
CA ALA A 264 -20.96 -5.50 1.99
C ALA A 264 -20.24 -6.17 0.80
N PRO A 265 -20.98 -6.79 -0.14
CA PRO A 265 -20.45 -7.26 -1.42
C PRO A 265 -19.65 -6.18 -2.16
N PHE A 266 -18.55 -6.54 -2.81
CA PHE A 266 -17.83 -5.61 -3.68
C PHE A 266 -18.73 -5.23 -4.87
N PRO A 267 -18.68 -3.97 -5.35
CA PRO A 267 -19.53 -3.55 -6.46
C PRO A 267 -19.11 -4.28 -7.75
N SER A 268 -20.10 -4.82 -8.47
CA SER A 268 -19.91 -5.64 -9.69
C SER A 268 -19.39 -4.89 -10.92
N ASN A 269 -19.02 -3.61 -10.79
CA ASN A 269 -18.49 -2.83 -11.89
C ASN A 269 -17.04 -3.22 -12.19
N ALA A 270 -16.68 -3.26 -13.48
CA ALA A 270 -15.27 -3.32 -13.86
C ALA A 270 -14.53 -2.06 -13.38
N VAL A 271 -13.24 -2.21 -13.06
CA VAL A 271 -12.33 -1.10 -12.76
C VAL A 271 -11.11 -1.25 -13.68
N GLY A 272 -11.06 -0.39 -14.71
CA GLY A 272 -10.16 -0.60 -15.84
C GLY A 272 -10.53 -1.86 -16.63
N SER A 273 -9.53 -2.69 -16.93
CA SER A 273 -9.70 -3.98 -17.63
C SER A 273 -10.20 -5.13 -16.73
N ILE A 274 -10.22 -4.94 -15.41
CA ILE A 274 -10.47 -6.03 -14.44
C ILE A 274 -11.93 -5.99 -13.97
N ARG A 275 -12.57 -7.17 -13.91
CA ARG A 275 -13.87 -7.37 -13.26
C ARG A 275 -13.64 -7.82 -11.82
N ILE A 276 -14.37 -7.25 -10.87
CA ILE A 276 -14.41 -7.71 -9.48
C ILE A 276 -15.57 -8.70 -9.36
N ASP A 277 -15.34 -9.86 -8.74
CA ASP A 277 -16.43 -10.73 -8.32
C ASP A 277 -17.04 -10.19 -7.00
N PRO A 278 -18.35 -9.87 -6.94
CA PRO A 278 -19.00 -9.37 -5.73
C PRO A 278 -18.91 -10.33 -4.54
N THR A 279 -18.79 -11.64 -4.79
CA THR A 279 -18.73 -12.69 -3.77
C THR A 279 -17.37 -12.80 -3.10
N HIS A 280 -16.32 -12.21 -3.69
CA HIS A 280 -14.99 -12.11 -3.06
C HIS A 280 -14.93 -11.08 -1.92
N ALA A 281 -16.07 -10.46 -1.56
CA ALA A 281 -16.16 -9.60 -0.40
C ALA A 281 -15.81 -10.35 0.91
N PRO A 282 -15.10 -9.70 1.83
CA PRO A 282 -14.56 -10.39 3.00
C PRO A 282 -15.64 -10.74 4.01
N ARG A 283 -15.60 -11.97 4.52
CA ARG A 283 -16.55 -12.49 5.52
C ARG A 283 -16.51 -11.72 6.85
N TYR A 284 -15.37 -11.16 7.19
CA TYR A 284 -15.05 -10.40 8.41
C TYR A 284 -14.05 -9.29 8.05
N LEU A 285 -13.98 -8.21 8.84
CA LEU A 285 -13.06 -7.09 8.56
C LEU A 285 -11.58 -7.48 8.77
N GLY A 286 -11.31 -8.20 9.86
CA GLY A 286 -9.97 -8.63 10.26
C GLY A 286 -10.01 -9.94 11.04
N LEU A 287 -8.83 -10.47 11.35
CA LEU A 287 -8.65 -11.78 11.99
C LEU A 287 -8.78 -11.73 13.52
N ALA A 288 -8.55 -10.56 14.13
CA ALA A 288 -8.49 -10.37 15.58
C ALA A 288 -8.71 -8.88 15.95
N GLY A 289 -8.94 -8.60 17.24
CA GLY A 289 -8.98 -7.23 17.77
C GLY A 289 -10.14 -6.38 17.23
N ALA A 290 -11.35 -6.95 17.12
CA ALA A 290 -12.51 -6.22 16.64
C ALA A 290 -13.09 -5.25 17.69
N HIS A 291 -12.97 -3.96 17.41
CA HIS A 291 -13.36 -2.85 18.28
C HIS A 291 -14.35 -1.92 17.54
N LEU A 292 -15.31 -1.34 18.26
CA LEU A 292 -16.38 -0.51 17.68
C LEU A 292 -16.43 0.87 18.34
N PHE A 293 -16.57 1.92 17.52
CA PHE A 293 -16.90 3.26 18.00
C PHE A 293 -17.96 3.91 17.10
N LYS A 294 -18.55 5.01 17.58
CA LYS A 294 -19.60 5.76 16.86
C LYS A 294 -19.20 7.22 16.67
N LYS A 295 -19.53 7.79 15.51
CA LYS A 295 -19.31 9.21 15.19
C LYS A 295 -20.43 9.70 14.28
N ASP A 296 -21.01 10.85 14.61
CA ASP A 296 -22.04 11.56 13.82
C ASP A 296 -23.23 10.65 13.40
N GLY A 297 -23.63 9.74 14.30
CA GLY A 297 -24.70 8.76 14.08
C GLY A 297 -24.26 7.43 13.42
N GLN A 298 -23.04 7.36 12.88
CA GLN A 298 -22.53 6.22 12.12
C GLN A 298 -21.58 5.33 12.96
N TYR A 299 -21.66 4.02 12.73
CA TYR A 299 -20.85 3.01 13.41
C TYR A 299 -19.59 2.69 12.61
N PHE A 300 -18.45 2.60 13.29
CA PHE A 300 -17.16 2.25 12.72
C PHE A 300 -16.64 0.99 13.41
N LEU A 301 -16.49 -0.07 12.63
CA LEU A 301 -15.83 -1.31 13.03
C LEU A 301 -14.38 -1.24 12.60
N ILE A 302 -13.45 -1.52 13.51
CA ILE A 302 -12.03 -1.68 13.23
C ILE A 302 -11.58 -3.08 13.62
N ALA A 303 -10.59 -3.64 12.90
CA ALA A 303 -10.00 -4.94 13.22
C ALA A 303 -8.59 -5.08 12.62
N ALA A 304 -7.77 -5.94 13.22
CA ALA A 304 -6.41 -6.22 12.78
C ALA A 304 -6.36 -7.38 11.77
N ALA A 305 -5.51 -7.29 10.76
CA ALA A 305 -5.33 -8.35 9.77
C ALA A 305 -3.88 -8.46 9.27
N VAL A 306 -3.39 -9.69 9.08
CA VAL A 306 -2.13 -9.93 8.37
C VAL A 306 -2.38 -9.88 6.87
N ARG A 307 -1.70 -8.99 6.14
CA ARG A 307 -1.80 -8.84 4.67
C ARG A 307 -0.42 -8.60 4.06
N ASP A 308 -0.15 -9.17 2.90
CA ASP A 308 1.12 -9.01 2.19
C ASP A 308 1.19 -7.69 1.39
N ARG A 309 0.63 -6.60 1.93
CA ARG A 309 0.47 -5.27 1.30
C ARG A 309 1.75 -4.77 0.63
N ILE A 310 2.89 -5.08 1.25
CA ILE A 310 4.25 -4.72 0.83
C ILE A 310 5.19 -5.93 0.67
N GLY A 311 4.64 -7.02 0.10
CA GLY A 311 5.37 -8.26 -0.22
C GLY A 311 5.68 -9.17 0.98
N VAL A 312 5.46 -8.66 2.19
CA VAL A 312 5.59 -9.40 3.46
C VAL A 312 4.37 -9.16 4.34
N GLY A 313 3.99 -10.16 5.14
CA GLY A 313 2.80 -10.11 5.99
C GLY A 313 2.86 -9.02 7.05
N CYS A 314 2.17 -7.91 6.80
CA CYS A 314 2.04 -6.76 7.69
C CYS A 314 0.80 -6.89 8.56
N TYR A 315 0.90 -6.56 9.85
CA TYR A 315 -0.24 -6.62 10.78
C TYR A 315 -0.95 -5.26 10.81
N ASP A 316 -1.66 -4.98 9.73
CA ASP A 316 -2.34 -3.72 9.47
C ASP A 316 -3.70 -3.63 10.20
N THR A 317 -4.08 -2.42 10.61
CA THR A 317 -5.42 -2.12 11.15
C THR A 317 -6.32 -1.61 10.03
N PHE A 318 -7.48 -2.24 9.83
CA PHE A 318 -8.49 -1.84 8.86
C PHE A 318 -9.74 -1.26 9.52
N VAL A 319 -10.48 -0.42 8.80
CA VAL A 319 -11.77 0.17 9.20
C VAL A 319 -12.85 -0.04 8.14
N ALA A 320 -14.06 -0.35 8.59
CA ALA A 320 -15.27 -0.29 7.77
C ALA A 320 -16.41 0.39 8.57
N PHE A 321 -17.37 1.00 7.88
CA PHE A 321 -18.43 1.81 8.49
C PHE A 321 -19.84 1.38 8.07
N ALA A 322 -20.83 1.62 8.92
CA ALA A 322 -22.24 1.30 8.68
C ALA A 322 -23.19 2.29 9.35
N ASP A 323 -24.34 2.53 8.73
CA ASP A 323 -25.43 3.36 9.29
C ASP A 323 -26.30 2.58 10.30
N SER A 324 -25.93 1.33 10.59
CA SER A 324 -26.59 0.42 11.54
C SER A 324 -25.55 -0.46 12.21
N ILE A 325 -25.67 -0.72 13.52
CA ILE A 325 -24.68 -1.49 14.29
C ILE A 325 -24.50 -2.93 13.77
N HIS A 326 -25.55 -3.54 13.21
CA HIS A 326 -25.50 -4.89 12.61
C HIS A 326 -25.02 -4.88 11.14
N GLY A 327 -24.71 -3.70 10.57
CA GLY A 327 -24.25 -3.55 9.20
C GLY A 327 -25.37 -3.59 8.15
N PRO A 328 -25.05 -3.97 6.89
CA PRO A 328 -23.72 -4.36 6.41
C PRO A 328 -22.73 -3.19 6.47
N TYR A 329 -21.48 -3.50 6.81
CA TYR A 329 -20.40 -2.53 6.84
C TYR A 329 -19.85 -2.27 5.44
N SER A 330 -19.16 -1.15 5.22
CA SER A 330 -18.53 -0.80 3.96
C SER A 330 -17.51 -1.84 3.47
N SER A 331 -16.99 -1.66 2.26
CA SER A 331 -15.67 -2.21 1.93
C SER A 331 -14.64 -1.73 2.97
N PRO A 332 -13.69 -2.58 3.39
CA PRO A 332 -12.61 -2.17 4.28
C PRO A 332 -11.72 -1.06 3.69
N ASN A 333 -11.17 -0.23 4.56
CA ASN A 333 -10.22 0.84 4.25
C ASN A 333 -9.00 0.66 5.17
N LEU A 334 -7.79 0.98 4.71
CA LEU A 334 -6.60 0.89 5.57
C LEU A 334 -6.58 2.08 6.54
N MET A 335 -6.60 1.78 7.84
CA MET A 335 -6.66 2.79 8.90
C MET A 335 -5.26 3.10 9.43
N ILE A 336 -4.49 2.05 9.78
CA ILE A 336 -3.14 2.18 10.30
C ILE A 336 -2.25 1.06 9.74
N PRO A 337 -1.33 1.38 8.80
CA PRO A 337 -0.26 0.48 8.41
C PRO A 337 0.54 0.03 9.64
N HIS A 338 0.73 -1.28 9.81
CA HIS A 338 1.42 -1.92 10.94
C HIS A 338 0.79 -1.69 12.33
N GLY A 339 -0.45 -1.19 12.42
CA GLY A 339 -1.08 -0.79 13.69
C GLY A 339 -1.35 -1.93 14.67
N GLY A 340 -1.62 -3.13 14.16
CA GLY A 340 -2.02 -4.29 14.92
C GLY A 340 -3.42 -4.20 15.50
N GLN A 341 -3.64 -4.82 16.67
CA GLN A 341 -4.87 -4.62 17.43
C GLN A 341 -4.87 -3.20 18.01
N THR A 342 -5.95 -2.48 17.74
CA THR A 342 -6.09 -1.05 17.99
C THR A 342 -7.44 -0.78 18.65
N THR A 343 -7.46 0.16 19.58
CA THR A 343 -8.67 0.77 20.15
C THR A 343 -8.72 2.24 19.76
N VAL A 344 -9.92 2.82 19.73
CA VAL A 344 -10.14 4.22 19.32
C VAL A 344 -10.78 5.00 20.47
N PHE A 345 -10.21 6.15 20.80
CA PHE A 345 -10.59 6.92 21.97
C PHE A 345 -10.55 8.43 21.71
N ARG A 346 -11.14 9.20 22.64
CA ARG A 346 -11.03 10.66 22.68
C ARG A 346 -9.80 11.05 23.49
N GLY A 347 -8.78 11.55 22.79
CA GLY A 347 -7.53 12.01 23.36
C GLY A 347 -7.62 13.45 23.89
N PRO A 348 -6.48 14.17 23.94
CA PRO A 348 -6.45 15.61 24.16
C PRO A 348 -7.36 16.35 23.17
N ASP A 349 -7.91 17.49 23.62
CA ASP A 349 -8.77 18.40 22.84
C ASP A 349 -9.99 17.74 22.16
N ASP A 350 -10.46 16.61 22.71
CA ASP A 350 -11.51 15.73 22.16
C ASP A 350 -11.20 15.19 20.73
N GLN A 351 -9.95 15.27 20.29
CA GLN A 351 -9.53 14.66 19.03
C GLN A 351 -9.68 13.12 19.12
N TRP A 352 -9.98 12.48 17.99
CA TRP A 352 -9.92 11.03 17.85
C TRP A 352 -8.47 10.55 17.79
N TRP A 353 -8.11 9.61 18.65
CA TRP A 353 -6.81 8.95 18.69
C TRP A 353 -6.99 7.44 18.60
N ALA A 354 -5.95 6.75 18.15
CA ALA A 354 -5.85 5.30 18.13
C ALA A 354 -4.65 4.81 18.93
N THR A 355 -4.73 3.60 19.47
CA THR A 355 -3.55 2.87 19.95
C THR A 355 -2.79 2.19 18.80
N PHE A 356 -1.52 1.89 19.04
CA PHE A 356 -0.62 1.21 18.11
C PHE A 356 0.25 0.22 18.87
N ALA A 357 0.37 -1.01 18.37
CA ALA A 357 1.31 -2.03 18.88
C ALA A 357 1.77 -2.93 17.73
N GLY A 358 2.74 -2.45 16.95
CA GLY A 358 3.28 -3.17 15.80
C GLY A 358 3.85 -4.55 16.14
N ARG A 359 3.62 -5.53 15.26
CA ARG A 359 4.04 -6.94 15.49
C ARG A 359 4.83 -7.57 14.33
N ASP A 360 4.66 -7.12 13.09
CA ASP A 360 5.39 -7.63 11.93
C ASP A 360 6.83 -7.07 11.83
N SER A 361 7.59 -7.52 10.83
CA SER A 361 9.01 -7.15 10.64
C SER A 361 9.24 -5.82 9.91
N ARG A 362 8.18 -5.10 9.51
CA ARG A 362 8.24 -3.79 8.85
C ARG A 362 7.56 -2.68 9.67
N ALA A 363 7.00 -2.98 10.84
CA ALA A 363 6.55 -2.00 11.81
C ALA A 363 7.72 -1.14 12.33
N VAL A 364 7.50 0.18 12.47
CA VAL A 364 8.49 1.18 12.95
C VAL A 364 9.18 0.80 14.27
N PHE A 365 8.46 0.11 15.15
CA PHE A 365 8.97 -0.67 16.28
C PHE A 365 7.98 -1.82 16.54
N ARG A 366 8.41 -2.81 17.32
CA ARG A 366 7.62 -4.01 17.62
C ARG A 366 7.34 -4.13 19.11
N ASP A 367 6.18 -4.67 19.47
CA ASP A 367 5.84 -5.10 20.84
C ASP A 367 6.03 -4.01 21.91
N ARG A 368 5.69 -2.76 21.56
CA ARG A 368 5.66 -1.58 22.45
C ARG A 368 4.38 -0.77 22.22
N PRO A 369 3.81 -0.13 23.25
CA PRO A 369 2.61 0.67 23.10
C PRO A 369 2.93 2.07 22.58
N ALA A 370 2.13 2.52 21.62
CA ALA A 370 2.05 3.91 21.22
C ALA A 370 0.61 4.36 21.00
N ILE A 371 0.42 5.65 20.78
CA ILE A 371 -0.84 6.25 20.35
C ILE A 371 -0.56 7.24 19.22
N LEU A 372 -1.53 7.42 18.32
CA LEU A 372 -1.47 8.41 17.24
C LEU A 372 -2.83 9.12 17.06
N PRO A 373 -2.84 10.41 16.70
CA PRO A 373 -4.06 11.10 16.30
C PRO A 373 -4.59 10.52 14.99
N LEU A 374 -5.89 10.62 14.77
CA LEU A 374 -6.58 10.22 13.54
C LEU A 374 -7.06 11.45 12.76
N GLU A 375 -7.05 11.33 11.43
CA GLU A 375 -7.75 12.24 10.52
C GLU A 375 -8.87 11.49 9.78
N PHE A 376 -10.03 12.14 9.61
CA PHE A 376 -11.18 11.59 8.90
C PHE A 376 -11.18 12.09 7.45
N VAL A 377 -11.10 11.17 6.48
CA VAL A 377 -10.84 11.51 5.08
C VAL A 377 -11.83 10.87 4.11
N THR A 378 -12.12 11.58 3.03
CA THR A 378 -12.86 11.10 1.84
C THR A 378 -11.90 10.69 0.72
N ASP A 379 -10.68 10.27 1.07
CA ASP A 379 -9.57 10.07 0.15
C ASP A 379 -9.90 9.16 -1.05
N ILE A 380 -9.21 9.39 -2.16
CA ILE A 380 -9.39 8.65 -3.41
C ILE A 380 -8.63 7.32 -3.35
N GLN A 381 -9.32 6.24 -3.01
CA GLN A 381 -8.85 4.87 -3.31
C GLN A 381 -9.26 4.51 -4.75
N TYR A 382 -8.30 4.00 -5.53
CA TYR A 382 -8.49 3.49 -6.91
C TYR A 382 -9.35 4.37 -7.84
N GLY A 383 -9.20 5.70 -7.74
CA GLY A 383 -9.91 6.65 -8.59
C GLY A 383 -11.35 6.96 -8.19
N ARG A 384 -11.81 6.53 -7.00
CA ARG A 384 -13.07 6.98 -6.39
C ARG A 384 -12.84 7.44 -4.94
N ALA A 385 -13.29 8.66 -4.63
CA ALA A 385 -13.38 9.14 -3.26
C ALA A 385 -14.42 8.33 -2.46
N SER A 386 -14.13 8.03 -1.18
CA SER A 386 -15.20 7.61 -0.27
C SER A 386 -16.21 8.75 -0.11
N ARG A 387 -17.51 8.42 -0.12
CA ARG A 387 -18.57 9.40 0.18
C ARG A 387 -18.66 9.74 1.67
N ILE A 388 -18.11 8.87 2.51
CA ILE A 388 -18.17 8.92 3.97
C ILE A 388 -16.73 9.08 4.47
N PRO A 389 -16.43 10.11 5.29
CA PRO A 389 -15.10 10.25 5.88
C PRO A 389 -14.80 9.05 6.81
N PHE A 390 -13.71 8.33 6.55
CA PHE A 390 -13.24 7.25 7.42
C PHE A 390 -11.95 7.67 8.14
N PRO A 391 -11.67 7.15 9.36
CA PRO A 391 -10.45 7.47 10.06
C PRO A 391 -9.24 6.80 9.40
N ARG A 392 -8.11 7.49 9.34
CA ARG A 392 -6.78 6.86 9.18
C ARG A 392 -5.71 7.65 9.94
N LYS A 393 -4.52 7.08 10.08
CA LYS A 393 -3.35 7.86 10.53
C LYS A 393 -3.11 9.03 9.56
N PRO A 394 -2.68 10.22 10.03
CA PRO A 394 -2.13 11.27 9.18
C PRO A 394 -1.00 10.76 8.29
N ARG A 395 -0.89 11.27 7.06
CA ARG A 395 0.20 10.87 6.14
C ARG A 395 1.58 11.27 6.66
N SER A 396 1.64 12.35 7.44
CA SER A 396 2.84 12.82 8.12
C SER A 396 3.38 11.88 9.20
N ILE A 397 2.57 10.94 9.74
CA ILE A 397 3.02 10.01 10.78
C ILE A 397 3.54 8.72 10.14
N THR A 398 4.83 8.44 10.31
CA THR A 398 5.46 7.18 9.88
C THR A 398 5.19 6.07 10.89
N THR A 399 4.61 4.96 10.42
CA THR A 399 4.41 3.70 11.18
C THR A 399 5.18 2.49 10.60
N GLU A 400 5.86 2.68 9.49
CA GLU A 400 6.73 1.68 8.84
C GLU A 400 8.21 1.90 9.25
N PHE A 401 9.00 0.84 9.30
CA PHE A 401 10.44 0.89 9.55
C PHE A 401 11.20 1.43 8.35
N GLY A 402 12.15 2.34 8.60
CA GLY A 402 12.96 3.00 7.58
C GLY A 402 13.07 4.51 7.82
N PRO A 403 13.85 5.22 6.99
CA PRO A 403 14.15 6.64 7.15
C PRO A 403 13.00 7.55 6.65
N TRP A 404 11.76 7.07 6.61
CA TRP A 404 10.62 7.70 5.94
C TRP A 404 10.25 9.10 6.44
N ASP A 405 10.53 9.38 7.71
CA ASP A 405 10.43 10.73 8.29
C ASP A 405 11.51 11.68 7.74
N LYS A 406 12.74 11.19 7.57
CA LYS A 406 13.96 11.97 7.26
C LYS A 406 14.30 12.08 5.77
N ILE A 407 13.90 11.10 4.96
CA ILE A 407 14.22 11.02 3.53
C ILE A 407 13.78 12.29 2.79
N GLN A 408 14.63 12.77 1.90
CA GLN A 408 14.40 13.99 1.12
C GLN A 408 13.90 13.66 -0.29
N VAL A 409 13.03 14.52 -0.82
CA VAL A 409 12.65 14.53 -2.23
C VAL A 409 13.88 14.95 -3.02
N VAL A 410 14.34 14.11 -3.95
CA VAL A 410 15.52 14.40 -4.78
C VAL A 410 15.32 15.65 -5.63
N GLN A 411 14.16 15.73 -6.30
CA GLN A 411 13.74 16.85 -7.15
C GLN A 411 12.20 16.95 -7.14
N PRO A 412 11.61 18.16 -7.17
CA PRO A 412 10.17 18.39 -6.98
C PRO A 412 9.34 18.16 -8.27
N TYR A 413 9.72 17.19 -9.09
CA TYR A 413 9.07 16.83 -10.34
C TYR A 413 8.46 15.42 -10.27
N HIS A 414 7.39 15.18 -11.03
CA HIS A 414 6.79 13.85 -11.11
C HIS A 414 7.62 12.92 -11.98
N ILE A 415 8.17 11.86 -11.37
CA ILE A 415 8.97 10.83 -12.03
C ILE A 415 8.42 9.45 -11.66
N ARG A 416 8.36 8.56 -12.63
CA ARG A 416 8.12 7.14 -12.41
C ARG A 416 9.32 6.32 -12.91
N ASP A 417 9.31 5.03 -12.59
CA ASP A 417 10.13 4.03 -13.28
C ASP A 417 11.63 4.44 -13.28
N LEU A 418 12.16 4.59 -12.06
CA LEU A 418 13.38 5.36 -11.73
C LEU A 418 14.67 4.55 -11.86
N GLN A 419 15.63 5.05 -12.63
CA GLN A 419 16.96 4.44 -12.76
C GLN A 419 18.05 5.42 -12.35
N PHE A 420 19.14 4.90 -11.78
CA PHE A 420 20.41 5.61 -11.70
C PHE A 420 21.58 4.71 -12.05
N SER A 421 22.72 5.32 -12.39
CA SER A 421 24.02 4.64 -12.51
C SER A 421 25.17 5.55 -12.09
N PHE A 422 26.31 4.97 -11.70
CA PHE A 422 27.55 5.73 -11.46
C PHE A 422 28.42 5.81 -12.73
N ALA A 423 29.10 6.93 -12.93
CA ALA A 423 30.06 7.11 -14.02
C ALA A 423 31.49 7.46 -13.51
N PRO A 424 32.54 7.31 -14.34
CA PRO A 424 33.93 7.53 -13.92
C PRO A 424 34.31 8.98 -13.54
N ASP A 425 33.42 9.95 -13.74
CA ASP A 425 33.56 11.35 -13.29
C ASP A 425 33.23 11.55 -11.79
N GLY A 426 32.80 10.48 -11.12
CA GLY A 426 32.42 10.45 -9.72
C GLY A 426 31.01 10.97 -9.44
N TYR A 427 30.15 11.06 -10.45
CA TYR A 427 28.73 11.32 -10.29
C TYR A 427 27.88 10.04 -10.38
N ALA A 428 26.82 9.99 -9.57
CA ALA A 428 25.61 9.25 -9.90
C ALA A 428 24.77 10.07 -10.87
N TYR A 429 24.17 9.41 -11.87
CA TYR A 429 23.23 9.97 -12.83
C TYR A 429 21.87 9.33 -12.65
N LEU A 430 20.80 10.12 -12.46
CA LEU A 430 19.43 9.65 -12.22
C LEU A 430 18.49 10.09 -13.33
N THR A 431 17.62 9.18 -13.77
CA THR A 431 16.64 9.36 -14.83
C THR A 431 15.39 8.52 -14.57
N GLY A 432 14.43 8.53 -15.48
CA GLY A 432 13.21 7.72 -15.43
C GLY A 432 12.13 8.23 -16.38
N SER A 433 10.92 7.71 -16.21
CA SER A 433 9.72 8.22 -16.88
C SER A 433 9.34 9.60 -16.34
N GLY A 434 9.82 10.66 -16.99
CA GLY A 434 9.60 12.05 -16.59
C GLY A 434 8.18 12.53 -16.88
N CYS A 435 7.23 12.20 -16.01
CA CYS A 435 5.79 12.42 -16.19
C CYS A 435 5.31 13.86 -15.91
N ASP A 436 6.25 14.74 -15.56
CA ASP A 436 6.00 16.15 -15.25
C ASP A 436 5.88 17.01 -16.53
N PRO A 437 4.90 17.94 -16.63
CA PRO A 437 4.78 18.86 -17.76
C PRO A 437 6.06 19.65 -18.10
N ALA A 438 6.95 19.92 -17.12
CA ALA A 438 8.23 20.58 -17.37
C ALA A 438 9.19 19.78 -18.29
N PHE A 439 8.94 18.47 -18.45
CA PHE A 439 9.72 17.54 -19.26
C PHE A 439 8.96 17.02 -20.49
N ASN A 440 7.88 17.69 -20.92
CA ASN A 440 7.28 17.48 -22.23
C ASN A 440 8.34 17.65 -23.34
N ASN A 441 8.49 16.65 -24.22
CA ASN A 441 9.57 16.56 -25.22
C ASN A 441 11.00 16.70 -24.65
N LYS A 442 11.27 16.29 -23.41
CA LYS A 442 12.63 16.26 -22.85
C LYS A 442 12.95 14.92 -22.21
N ILE A 443 14.19 14.48 -22.35
CA ILE A 443 14.72 13.39 -21.55
C ILE A 443 15.08 13.98 -20.18
N MET A 444 14.57 13.36 -19.12
CA MET A 444 14.79 13.80 -17.75
C MET A 444 16.09 13.17 -17.23
N LEU A 445 17.08 14.00 -16.89
CA LEU A 445 18.38 13.56 -16.37
C LEU A 445 18.86 14.51 -15.27
N TYR A 446 19.39 13.93 -14.20
CA TYR A 446 20.01 14.63 -13.08
C TYR A 446 21.33 13.97 -12.71
N ARG A 447 22.19 14.67 -11.95
CA ARG A 447 23.40 14.07 -11.36
C ARG A 447 23.70 14.55 -9.95
N SER A 448 24.40 13.73 -9.16
CA SER A 448 24.84 14.03 -7.79
C SER A 448 26.19 13.37 -7.47
N LYS A 449 26.97 13.94 -6.55
CA LYS A 449 28.19 13.32 -5.99
C LYS A 449 28.02 12.77 -4.57
N ASP A 450 27.00 13.21 -3.85
CA ASP A 450 26.76 12.90 -2.43
C ASP A 450 25.42 12.16 -2.20
N MET A 451 24.69 11.86 -3.30
CA MET A 451 23.34 11.29 -3.34
C MET A 451 22.24 12.16 -2.68
N LYS A 452 22.56 13.40 -2.28
CA LYS A 452 21.65 14.33 -1.59
C LYS A 452 21.34 15.56 -2.44
N GLN A 453 22.38 16.21 -2.96
CA GLN A 453 22.28 17.37 -3.83
C GLN A 453 22.32 16.92 -5.28
N TRP A 454 21.19 17.10 -5.99
CA TRP A 454 21.01 16.68 -7.37
C TRP A 454 20.82 17.88 -8.28
N GLU A 455 21.61 17.99 -9.34
CA GLU A 455 21.52 19.05 -10.36
C GLU A 455 20.92 18.51 -11.66
N ILE A 456 20.13 19.33 -12.38
CA ILE A 456 19.58 18.98 -13.70
C ILE A 456 20.70 18.93 -14.74
N VAL A 457 20.66 17.92 -15.60
CA VAL A 457 21.47 17.83 -16.81
C VAL A 457 20.57 18.08 -18.02
N ASP A 458 20.94 19.04 -18.87
CA ASP A 458 20.23 19.32 -20.14
C ASP A 458 20.60 18.23 -21.17
N ALA A 459 19.87 17.12 -21.17
CA ALA A 459 20.09 15.99 -22.08
C ALA A 459 19.56 16.32 -23.50
N GLN A 460 20.45 16.77 -24.38
CA GLN A 460 20.07 17.34 -25.68
C GLN A 460 19.74 16.25 -26.71
N PHE A 461 18.44 16.05 -26.96
CA PHE A 461 17.92 15.15 -28.00
C PHE A 461 16.82 15.85 -28.81
N ASP A 462 17.00 15.96 -30.13
CA ASP A 462 16.05 16.60 -31.03
C ASP A 462 15.23 15.54 -31.77
N TYR A 463 13.96 15.38 -31.38
CA TYR A 463 13.03 14.40 -31.96
C TYR A 463 12.95 14.49 -33.50
N LEU A 464 12.88 15.70 -34.07
CA LEU A 464 12.68 15.90 -35.51
C LEU A 464 13.95 15.65 -36.32
N LYS A 465 15.13 15.86 -35.74
CA LYS A 465 16.41 15.55 -36.40
C LYS A 465 16.86 14.10 -36.20
N GLN A 466 16.58 13.51 -35.04
CA GLN A 466 17.17 12.24 -34.62
C GLN A 466 16.26 11.02 -34.82
N VAL A 467 14.93 11.13 -34.68
CA VAL A 467 14.05 9.95 -34.77
C VAL A 467 13.77 9.58 -36.23
N PRO A 468 14.16 8.38 -36.72
CA PRO A 468 14.01 8.03 -38.13
C PRO A 468 12.54 8.04 -38.58
N GLY A 469 12.24 8.83 -39.61
CA GLY A 469 10.89 8.94 -40.19
C GLY A 469 9.89 9.76 -39.36
N ALA A 470 10.36 10.52 -38.36
CA ALA A 470 9.56 11.53 -37.69
C ALA A 470 9.21 12.70 -38.62
N THR A 471 8.08 13.35 -38.36
CA THR A 471 7.59 14.50 -39.12
C THR A 471 7.15 15.63 -38.19
N PRO A 472 7.01 16.88 -38.68
CA PRO A 472 6.40 17.96 -37.89
C PRO A 472 4.96 17.63 -37.45
N GLU A 473 4.22 16.85 -38.23
CA GLU A 473 2.88 16.37 -37.85
C GLU A 473 2.97 15.39 -36.66
N ASP A 474 3.88 14.41 -36.71
CA ASP A 474 4.14 13.49 -35.60
C ASP A 474 4.54 14.24 -34.31
N PHE A 475 5.38 15.28 -34.44
CA PHE A 475 5.80 16.14 -33.32
C PHE A 475 4.61 16.88 -32.71
N GLU A 476 3.75 17.51 -33.53
CA GLU A 476 2.55 18.18 -33.02
C GLU A 476 1.58 17.18 -32.35
N ILE A 477 1.39 15.98 -32.93
CA ILE A 477 0.58 14.91 -32.34
C ILE A 477 1.14 14.45 -30.99
N ARG A 478 2.47 14.39 -30.82
CA ARG A 478 3.13 13.92 -29.58
C ARG A 478 3.29 15.00 -28.52
N PHE A 479 3.69 16.22 -28.88
CA PHE A 479 4.18 17.23 -27.93
C PHE A 479 3.43 18.58 -27.96
N GLY A 480 2.70 18.90 -29.04
CA GLY A 480 1.99 20.18 -29.23
C GLY A 480 0.77 20.45 -28.32
N GLU A 481 0.26 21.68 -28.33
CA GLU A 481 -0.72 22.20 -27.36
C GLU A 481 -2.20 21.75 -27.55
N SER A 482 -2.50 20.44 -27.65
CA SER A 482 -3.90 19.99 -27.72
C SER A 482 -4.54 19.80 -26.32
N ARG A 483 -5.60 20.57 -26.06
CA ARG A 483 -6.23 20.83 -24.73
C ARG A 483 -6.85 19.64 -23.97
N ASN A 484 -6.58 18.39 -24.34
CA ASN A 484 -7.22 17.20 -23.75
C ASN A 484 -6.28 15.97 -23.58
N ARG A 485 -4.96 16.16 -23.57
CA ARG A 485 -4.00 15.04 -23.37
C ARG A 485 -4.05 14.51 -21.93
N ARG A 486 -4.76 13.40 -21.74
CA ARG A 486 -4.69 12.55 -20.54
C ARG A 486 -3.92 11.28 -20.87
N GLY A 487 -2.68 11.18 -20.42
CA GLY A 487 -1.84 10.01 -20.65
C GLY A 487 -0.34 10.30 -20.51
N LEU A 488 0.46 9.32 -20.95
CA LEU A 488 1.92 9.30 -20.83
C LEU A 488 2.63 9.45 -22.18
N GLN A 489 1.90 9.67 -23.28
CA GLN A 489 2.43 9.59 -24.65
C GLN A 489 3.33 10.78 -25.06
N GLN A 490 3.30 11.89 -24.31
CA GLN A 490 4.12 13.08 -24.55
C GLN A 490 5.48 13.09 -23.82
N TYR A 491 5.79 12.03 -23.06
CA TYR A 491 7.01 11.93 -22.24
C TYR A 491 7.95 10.84 -22.74
N TYR A 492 9.24 11.00 -22.42
CA TYR A 492 10.25 9.94 -22.56
C TYR A 492 10.11 8.99 -21.36
N MET A 493 9.58 7.80 -21.63
CA MET A 493 9.23 6.75 -20.65
C MET A 493 10.29 5.65 -20.61
N ASP A 494 10.30 4.81 -19.58
CA ASP A 494 11.25 3.70 -19.42
C ASP A 494 12.72 4.15 -19.59
N SER A 495 13.07 5.35 -19.10
CA SER A 495 14.37 5.97 -19.38
C SER A 495 15.45 5.46 -18.41
N GLU A 496 16.55 4.94 -18.96
CA GLU A 496 17.70 4.42 -18.20
C GLU A 496 19.01 4.97 -18.80
N VAL A 497 19.96 5.41 -17.96
CA VAL A 497 21.25 6.01 -18.36
C VAL A 497 22.44 5.17 -17.92
N TYR A 498 23.45 5.03 -18.78
CA TYR A 498 24.66 4.25 -18.52
C TYR A 498 25.90 4.94 -19.12
N TYR A 499 27.06 4.80 -18.46
CA TYR A 499 28.35 5.12 -19.06
C TYR A 499 29.03 3.84 -19.55
N LEU A 500 29.20 3.70 -20.87
CA LEU A 500 29.71 2.50 -21.53
C LEU A 500 30.78 2.90 -22.56
N GLU A 501 31.88 2.14 -22.64
CA GLU A 501 32.89 2.29 -23.69
C GLU A 501 33.42 3.72 -23.96
N GLY A 502 33.40 4.57 -22.93
CA GLY A 502 33.88 5.96 -23.00
C GLY A 502 32.81 7.03 -23.27
N THR A 503 31.53 6.68 -23.35
CA THR A 503 30.44 7.65 -23.58
C THR A 503 29.14 7.32 -22.82
N PHE A 504 28.21 8.27 -22.78
CA PHE A 504 26.88 8.08 -22.19
C PHE A 504 25.90 7.47 -23.20
N HIS A 505 25.14 6.49 -22.71
CA HIS A 505 24.08 5.78 -23.41
C HIS A 505 22.76 6.02 -22.68
N ILE A 506 21.68 6.25 -23.42
CA ILE A 506 20.32 6.33 -22.88
C ILE A 506 19.42 5.34 -23.62
N PHE A 507 18.73 4.49 -22.86
CA PHE A 507 17.64 3.67 -23.36
C PHE A 507 16.33 4.34 -22.92
N THR A 508 15.37 4.53 -23.82
CA THR A 508 14.13 5.26 -23.51
C THR A 508 13.04 4.96 -24.54
N SER A 509 11.77 5.19 -24.19
CA SER A 509 10.59 4.83 -24.98
C SER A 509 9.59 5.97 -25.11
N LEU A 510 9.22 6.33 -26.34
CA LEU A 510 8.05 7.19 -26.60
C LEU A 510 6.81 6.30 -26.77
N TYR A 511 5.92 6.28 -25.78
CA TYR A 511 4.75 5.39 -25.79
C TYR A 511 3.83 5.59 -27.01
N GLY A 512 3.12 4.51 -27.37
CA GLY A 512 2.28 4.48 -28.56
C GLY A 512 1.09 5.44 -28.51
N THR A 513 0.87 6.14 -29.61
CA THR A 513 -0.28 7.04 -29.83
C THR A 513 -0.82 6.86 -31.24
N LYS A 514 -2.08 7.23 -31.50
CA LYS A 514 -2.72 7.03 -32.81
C LYS A 514 -3.44 8.29 -33.27
N SER A 515 -3.17 8.70 -34.51
CA SER A 515 -3.85 9.79 -35.20
C SER A 515 -4.07 9.39 -36.66
N GLY A 516 -5.25 9.68 -37.23
CA GLY A 516 -5.57 9.37 -38.64
C GLY A 516 -5.48 7.89 -39.05
N GLY A 517 -5.31 6.96 -38.10
CA GLY A 517 -5.00 5.54 -38.36
C GLY A 517 -3.51 5.19 -38.39
N ARG A 518 -2.61 6.20 -38.41
CA ARG A 518 -1.15 6.08 -38.25
C ARG A 518 -0.76 6.06 -36.77
N GLU A 519 0.35 5.39 -36.47
CA GLU A 519 1.12 5.58 -35.24
C GLU A 519 2.33 6.49 -35.56
N PRO A 520 2.44 7.68 -34.94
CA PRO A 520 3.59 8.59 -35.12
C PRO A 520 4.91 7.95 -34.70
N ALA A 521 6.03 8.34 -35.34
CA ALA A 521 7.35 7.79 -35.07
C ALA A 521 7.70 7.83 -33.56
N GLY A 522 8.18 6.71 -33.02
CA GLY A 522 8.34 6.53 -31.57
C GLY A 522 8.40 5.05 -31.18
N GLY A 523 8.18 4.74 -29.90
CA GLY A 523 8.52 3.46 -29.25
C GLY A 523 9.90 3.49 -28.60
N ALA A 524 10.46 2.33 -28.27
CA ALA A 524 11.78 2.18 -27.63
C ALA A 524 12.95 2.57 -28.54
N MET A 525 13.98 3.19 -27.98
CA MET A 525 15.13 3.77 -28.69
C MET A 525 16.40 3.59 -27.85
N TRP A 526 17.52 3.29 -28.50
CA TRP A 526 18.86 3.39 -27.91
C TRP A 526 19.53 4.63 -28.48
N LEU A 527 19.93 5.52 -27.58
CA LEU A 527 20.61 6.78 -27.85
C LEU A 527 22.04 6.75 -27.32
N ARG A 528 22.96 7.46 -27.96
CA ARG A 528 24.37 7.58 -27.53
C ARG A 528 24.85 9.02 -27.65
N SER A 529 25.60 9.49 -26.66
CA SER A 529 26.19 10.83 -26.66
C SER A 529 27.33 10.93 -27.66
N ALA A 530 27.25 11.91 -28.56
CA ALA A 530 28.28 12.19 -29.57
C ALA A 530 29.55 12.83 -28.99
N THR A 531 29.53 13.27 -27.72
CA THR A 531 30.60 14.07 -27.09
C THR A 531 31.28 13.36 -25.92
N GLY A 532 30.81 12.19 -25.51
CA GLY A 532 31.24 11.54 -24.27
C GLY A 532 30.64 12.15 -23.00
N LYS A 533 29.78 13.18 -23.11
CA LYS A 533 29.21 13.94 -21.99
C LYS A 533 27.73 13.62 -21.75
N PRO A 534 27.21 13.79 -20.52
CA PRO A 534 25.83 13.50 -20.19
C PRO A 534 24.83 14.53 -20.76
N GLU A 535 25.29 15.75 -21.10
CA GLU A 535 24.49 16.75 -21.82
C GLU A 535 24.26 16.38 -23.30
N GLY A 536 25.08 15.48 -23.87
CA GLY A 536 25.01 15.11 -25.28
C GLY A 536 25.72 16.11 -26.22
N PRO A 537 25.19 16.40 -27.42
CA PRO A 537 23.92 15.89 -27.96
C PRO A 537 23.91 14.37 -28.13
N TYR A 538 22.71 13.81 -28.06
CA TYR A 538 22.45 12.38 -28.25
C TYR A 538 22.00 12.10 -29.67
N GLU A 539 22.57 11.04 -30.24
CA GLU A 539 22.22 10.49 -31.54
C GLU A 539 21.33 9.25 -31.38
N TYR A 540 20.36 9.07 -32.28
CA TYR A 540 19.62 7.81 -32.36
C TYR A 540 20.54 6.73 -32.95
N VAL A 541 20.81 5.67 -32.17
CA VAL A 541 21.63 4.54 -32.63
C VAL A 541 20.76 3.46 -33.25
N ALA A 542 19.81 2.91 -32.48
CA ALA A 542 19.04 1.74 -32.89
C ALA A 542 17.67 1.64 -32.22
N ARG A 543 16.87 0.69 -32.73
CA ARG A 543 15.58 0.30 -32.15
C ARG A 543 15.79 -0.55 -30.90
N ALA A 544 15.52 0.00 -29.72
CA ALA A 544 15.68 -0.72 -28.45
C ALA A 544 14.45 -1.55 -28.05
N ARG A 545 14.39 -1.94 -26.78
CA ARG A 545 13.28 -2.63 -26.12
C ARG A 545 12.72 -1.71 -25.03
N SER A 546 11.41 -1.78 -24.75
CA SER A 546 10.83 -1.08 -23.59
C SER A 546 11.28 -1.79 -22.32
N GLN A 547 11.56 -1.03 -21.26
CA GLN A 547 11.89 -1.51 -19.91
C GLN A 547 13.08 -2.49 -19.94
N SER A 548 14.30 -1.95 -20.05
CA SER A 548 15.50 -2.73 -20.36
C SER A 548 16.77 -2.16 -19.74
N SER A 549 17.32 -2.86 -18.76
CA SER A 549 18.59 -2.49 -18.13
C SER A 549 19.79 -2.99 -18.93
N VAL A 550 20.94 -2.37 -18.69
CA VAL A 550 22.25 -2.87 -19.13
C VAL A 550 22.93 -3.63 -17.98
N PHE A 551 23.52 -4.77 -18.30
CA PHE A 551 24.44 -5.53 -17.43
C PHE A 551 25.80 -5.67 -18.13
N VAL A 552 26.89 -5.59 -17.36
CA VAL A 552 28.27 -5.67 -17.88
C VAL A 552 29.05 -6.69 -17.06
N GLU A 553 29.72 -7.63 -17.74
CA GLU A 553 30.58 -8.63 -17.13
C GLU A 553 31.69 -9.04 -18.10
N ASP A 554 32.92 -9.21 -17.61
CA ASP A 554 34.08 -9.75 -18.35
C ASP A 554 34.30 -9.12 -19.74
N GLY A 555 34.06 -7.81 -19.85
CA GLY A 555 34.20 -7.02 -21.08
C GLY A 555 33.04 -7.19 -22.08
N LYS A 556 32.00 -7.95 -21.74
CA LYS A 556 30.76 -8.09 -22.52
C LYS A 556 29.68 -7.17 -21.96
N THR A 557 28.88 -6.60 -22.86
CA THR A 557 27.69 -5.82 -22.49
C THR A 557 26.43 -6.58 -22.90
N TYR A 558 25.44 -6.60 -22.03
CA TYR A 558 24.16 -7.27 -22.22
C TYR A 558 23.00 -6.30 -21.99
N LEU A 559 21.97 -6.39 -22.81
CA LEU A 559 20.68 -5.74 -22.60
C LEU A 559 19.71 -6.78 -22.04
N PHE A 560 19.18 -6.54 -20.83
CA PHE A 560 18.23 -7.43 -20.18
C PHE A 560 16.82 -6.83 -20.25
N PHE A 561 15.86 -7.56 -20.81
CA PHE A 561 14.48 -7.08 -20.99
C PHE A 561 13.49 -8.25 -20.99
N ASN A 562 12.45 -8.20 -20.16
CA ASN A 562 11.37 -9.21 -20.16
C ASN A 562 11.92 -10.66 -20.15
N GLY A 563 12.92 -10.95 -19.30
CA GLY A 563 13.55 -12.28 -19.21
C GLY A 563 14.45 -12.70 -20.39
N ALA A 564 14.68 -11.84 -21.38
CA ALA A 564 15.66 -12.05 -22.44
C ALA A 564 16.94 -11.27 -22.13
N LEU A 565 18.09 -11.93 -22.22
CA LEU A 565 19.43 -11.36 -22.05
C LEU A 565 20.14 -11.39 -23.41
N THR A 566 20.21 -10.23 -24.07
CA THR A 566 20.82 -10.09 -25.41
C THR A 566 22.19 -9.44 -25.30
N GLN A 567 23.26 -10.11 -25.75
CA GLN A 567 24.58 -9.47 -25.83
C GLN A 567 24.59 -8.40 -26.94
N PHE A 568 25.28 -7.27 -26.74
CA PHE A 568 25.51 -6.27 -27.78
C PHE A 568 26.86 -5.56 -27.64
N ASP A 569 27.28 -4.86 -28.70
CA ASP A 569 28.46 -3.99 -28.70
C ASP A 569 28.01 -2.52 -28.51
N PRO A 570 28.41 -1.83 -27.42
CA PRO A 570 28.12 -0.41 -27.23
C PRO A 570 28.71 0.52 -28.31
N LYS A 571 29.78 0.12 -29.02
CA LYS A 571 30.35 0.88 -30.14
C LYS A 571 29.60 0.64 -31.46
N GLY A 572 28.86 -0.46 -31.56
CA GLY A 572 28.07 -0.84 -32.71
C GLY A 572 26.87 0.07 -32.98
N ASN A 573 26.02 -0.35 -33.91
CA ASN A 573 24.81 0.37 -34.34
C ASN A 573 23.56 -0.53 -34.44
N THR A 574 23.60 -1.76 -33.94
CA THR A 574 22.45 -2.67 -33.89
C THR A 574 22.37 -3.41 -32.54
N LEU A 575 21.24 -4.06 -32.27
CA LEU A 575 20.97 -4.85 -31.06
C LEU A 575 20.58 -6.28 -31.46
N GLU A 576 21.51 -6.96 -32.13
CA GLU A 576 21.28 -8.21 -32.89
C GLU A 576 22.11 -9.41 -32.40
N GLY A 577 22.75 -9.32 -31.23
CA GLY A 577 23.55 -10.41 -30.67
C GLY A 577 22.75 -11.58 -30.10
N GLU A 578 23.47 -12.61 -29.67
CA GLU A 578 22.89 -13.82 -29.08
C GLU A 578 22.01 -13.49 -27.88
N THR A 579 20.84 -14.15 -27.80
CA THR A 579 19.78 -13.82 -26.84
C THR A 579 19.40 -15.06 -26.03
N ASN A 580 19.87 -15.11 -24.79
CA ASN A 580 19.56 -16.16 -23.83
C ASN A 580 18.23 -15.86 -23.12
N ARG A 581 17.46 -16.90 -22.82
CA ARG A 581 16.19 -16.78 -22.09
C ARG A 581 16.38 -17.23 -20.65
N LEU A 582 16.34 -16.29 -19.71
CA LEU A 582 16.51 -16.60 -18.29
C LEU A 582 15.21 -17.18 -17.72
N ALA A 583 15.33 -18.27 -16.96
CA ALA A 583 14.22 -19.00 -16.38
C ALA A 583 14.44 -19.27 -14.88
N THR A 584 13.35 -19.45 -14.14
CA THR A 584 13.38 -19.77 -12.71
C THR A 584 13.58 -21.26 -12.45
N THR A 585 13.93 -21.62 -11.21
CA THR A 585 13.88 -23.00 -10.70
C THR A 585 12.50 -23.66 -10.81
N ALA A 586 11.43 -22.85 -10.83
CA ALA A 586 10.06 -23.31 -11.07
C ALA A 586 9.72 -23.54 -12.56
N GLY A 587 10.70 -23.38 -13.48
CA GLY A 587 10.49 -23.52 -14.92
C GLY A 587 9.69 -22.38 -15.56
N THR A 588 9.46 -21.28 -14.84
CA THR A 588 8.77 -20.10 -15.36
C THR A 588 9.78 -19.13 -16.00
N ASN A 589 9.33 -18.46 -17.07
CA ASN A 589 10.07 -17.34 -17.65
C ASN A 589 9.66 -16.05 -16.94
N PHE A 590 10.60 -15.14 -16.69
CA PHE A 590 10.26 -13.75 -16.38
C PHE A 590 9.47 -13.15 -17.56
N ALA A 591 8.34 -12.49 -17.30
CA ALA A 591 7.34 -12.20 -18.34
C ALA A 591 6.72 -10.79 -18.23
N LYS A 592 6.22 -10.29 -19.36
CA LYS A 592 5.67 -8.93 -19.50
C LYS A 592 4.29 -8.79 -18.85
N GLY A 593 4.27 -8.42 -17.57
CA GLY A 593 3.13 -7.88 -16.84
C GLY A 593 3.60 -6.83 -15.84
N ASP A 594 4.31 -7.30 -14.81
CA ASP A 594 4.95 -6.52 -13.75
C ASP A 594 6.41 -7.03 -13.69
N VAL A 595 7.31 -6.36 -14.43
CA VAL A 595 8.36 -7.06 -15.20
C VAL A 595 9.73 -7.10 -14.49
N ALA A 596 10.43 -8.24 -14.61
CA ALA A 596 11.87 -8.33 -14.35
C ALA A 596 12.67 -7.77 -15.53
N THR A 597 13.43 -6.71 -15.26
CA THR A 597 14.16 -5.93 -16.29
C THR A 597 15.57 -5.57 -15.86
N ASN A 598 15.94 -5.89 -14.62
CA ASN A 598 17.17 -5.45 -13.98
C ASN A 598 18.01 -6.66 -13.55
N LEU A 599 19.33 -6.61 -13.77
CA LEU A 599 20.28 -7.67 -13.47
C LEU A 599 21.58 -7.08 -12.92
N ALA A 600 22.08 -7.61 -11.80
CA ALA A 600 23.37 -7.25 -11.22
C ALA A 600 24.12 -8.50 -10.73
N LYS A 601 25.43 -8.37 -10.52
CA LYS A 601 26.25 -9.36 -9.81
C LYS A 601 26.57 -8.83 -8.41
N ILE A 602 26.13 -9.54 -7.38
CA ILE A 602 26.20 -9.11 -5.98
C ILE A 602 26.76 -10.29 -5.17
N HIS A 603 27.86 -10.05 -4.43
CA HIS A 603 28.57 -11.08 -3.64
C HIS A 603 28.85 -12.39 -4.41
N GLY A 604 29.15 -12.27 -5.70
CA GLY A 604 29.41 -13.39 -6.62
C GLY A 604 28.16 -14.00 -7.27
N LYS A 605 26.98 -13.82 -6.69
CA LYS A 605 25.70 -14.29 -7.26
C LYS A 605 25.20 -13.35 -8.37
N TYR A 606 24.54 -13.92 -9.37
CA TYR A 606 23.74 -13.17 -10.34
C TYR A 606 22.35 -12.94 -9.76
N VAL A 607 21.87 -11.70 -9.76
CA VAL A 607 20.61 -11.32 -9.12
C VAL A 607 19.71 -10.59 -10.12
N VAL A 608 18.60 -11.24 -10.48
CA VAL A 608 17.53 -10.66 -11.31
C VAL A 608 16.52 -9.96 -10.40
N PHE A 609 16.25 -8.69 -10.71
CA PHE A 609 15.29 -7.84 -9.99
C PHE A 609 14.05 -7.57 -10.85
N ALA A 610 12.89 -7.57 -10.19
CA ALA A 610 11.60 -7.19 -10.74
C ALA A 610 10.81 -6.33 -9.77
N THR A 611 9.67 -5.84 -10.25
CA THR A 611 8.70 -5.08 -9.46
C THR A 611 7.39 -5.83 -9.38
N GLY A 612 6.95 -6.20 -8.18
CA GLY A 612 5.63 -6.81 -7.96
C GLY A 612 4.62 -5.81 -7.40
N TRP A 613 3.40 -5.79 -7.94
CA TRP A 613 2.26 -5.16 -7.26
C TRP A 613 1.82 -6.02 -6.07
N CYS A 614 2.04 -5.53 -4.84
CA CYS A 614 1.84 -6.32 -3.62
C CYS A 614 0.43 -6.20 -3.02
N GLY A 615 -0.36 -5.20 -3.42
CA GLY A 615 -1.76 -5.01 -2.98
C GLY A 615 -2.77 -6.04 -3.53
N GLY A 616 -2.30 -7.15 -4.11
CA GLY A 616 -3.11 -8.24 -4.64
C GLY A 616 -4.01 -7.90 -5.85
N THR A 617 -4.66 -8.93 -6.35
CA THR A 617 -5.73 -8.86 -7.37
C THR A 617 -7.01 -8.24 -6.80
N TYR A 618 -7.94 -7.84 -7.67
CA TYR A 618 -9.26 -7.37 -7.21
C TYR A 618 -10.06 -8.51 -6.59
N GLY A 619 -10.55 -8.29 -5.36
CA GLY A 619 -11.33 -9.26 -4.60
C GLY A 619 -10.49 -10.13 -3.66
N GLU A 620 -9.50 -10.84 -4.18
CA GLU A 620 -8.85 -11.96 -3.46
C GLU A 620 -8.09 -11.53 -2.19
N ASN A 621 -7.53 -10.32 -2.16
CA ASN A 621 -6.66 -9.86 -1.07
C ASN A 621 -7.06 -8.52 -0.44
N TYR A 622 -8.32 -8.12 -0.56
CA TYR A 622 -8.81 -6.79 -0.15
C TYR A 622 -7.98 -5.70 -0.84
N ARG A 623 -8.14 -5.52 -2.17
CA ARG A 623 -7.46 -4.46 -2.92
C ARG A 623 -7.96 -3.09 -2.46
N VAL A 624 -7.29 -2.58 -1.42
CA VAL A 624 -7.63 -1.42 -0.59
C VAL A 624 -6.44 -0.45 -0.61
N ASP A 625 -5.25 -0.94 -0.27
CA ASP A 625 -3.97 -0.25 -0.47
C ASP A 625 -2.89 -1.27 -0.82
N GLY A 626 -1.78 -0.81 -1.40
CA GLY A 626 -0.65 -1.66 -1.79
C GLY A 626 0.27 -1.02 -2.81
N THR A 627 1.49 -1.52 -2.85
CA THR A 627 2.67 -0.86 -3.42
C THR A 627 3.23 -1.63 -4.62
N TYR A 628 4.11 -0.97 -5.38
CA TYR A 628 5.03 -1.61 -6.31
C TYR A 628 6.40 -1.81 -5.64
N ASP A 629 6.79 -3.06 -5.41
CA ASP A 629 7.92 -3.42 -4.55
C ASP A 629 8.97 -4.25 -5.27
N TRP A 630 10.23 -4.13 -4.85
CA TRP A 630 11.30 -4.98 -5.37
C TRP A 630 11.17 -6.42 -4.89
N VAL A 631 11.20 -7.32 -5.86
CA VAL A 631 11.32 -8.77 -5.68
C VAL A 631 12.49 -9.28 -6.50
N TYR A 632 13.33 -10.16 -5.93
CA TYR A 632 14.54 -10.66 -6.60
C TYR A 632 14.69 -12.19 -6.59
N TRP A 633 15.44 -12.68 -7.57
CA TRP A 633 15.86 -14.08 -7.71
C TRP A 633 17.38 -14.13 -7.87
N GLN A 634 18.02 -15.20 -7.40
CA GLN A 634 19.47 -15.38 -7.48
C GLN A 634 19.89 -16.63 -8.27
N SER A 635 21.09 -16.61 -8.83
CA SER A 635 21.76 -17.80 -9.39
C SER A 635 23.27 -17.73 -9.23
N ASP A 636 23.94 -18.87 -9.37
CA ASP A 636 25.39 -18.99 -9.43
C ASP A 636 25.95 -18.78 -10.85
N THR A 637 25.07 -18.78 -11.85
CA THR A 637 25.39 -18.65 -13.28
C THR A 637 24.56 -17.54 -13.93
N LEU A 638 25.11 -16.89 -14.95
CA LEU A 638 24.43 -15.81 -15.68
C LEU A 638 23.15 -16.31 -16.37
N GLU A 639 23.20 -17.51 -16.95
CA GLU A 639 22.09 -18.16 -17.66
C GLU A 639 21.02 -18.76 -16.73
N GLY A 640 21.32 -18.93 -15.44
CA GLY A 640 20.42 -19.57 -14.47
C GLY A 640 20.54 -21.10 -14.39
N PRO A 641 19.54 -21.79 -13.80
CA PRO A 641 18.23 -21.26 -13.37
C PRO A 641 18.31 -20.34 -12.15
N TYR A 642 17.31 -19.47 -12.02
CA TYR A 642 17.21 -18.48 -10.95
C TYR A 642 16.22 -18.91 -9.85
N ASP A 643 16.67 -19.01 -8.61
CA ASP A 643 15.83 -19.36 -7.46
C ASP A 643 15.32 -18.11 -6.72
N MET A 644 14.18 -18.23 -6.02
CA MET A 644 13.58 -17.12 -5.26
C MET A 644 13.85 -17.29 -3.76
N PRO A 645 14.76 -16.50 -3.15
CA PRO A 645 15.02 -16.59 -1.72
C PRO A 645 13.75 -16.39 -0.88
N ARG A 646 13.68 -17.06 0.27
CA ARG A 646 12.51 -17.00 1.20
C ARG A 646 12.16 -15.58 1.68
N ARG A 647 13.02 -14.60 1.45
CA ARG A 647 12.87 -13.17 1.80
C ARG A 647 13.15 -12.26 0.60
N ALA A 648 12.82 -12.71 -0.61
CA ALA A 648 13.04 -12.02 -1.87
C ALA A 648 12.39 -10.62 -2.00
N TYR A 649 11.47 -10.22 -1.13
CA TYR A 649 10.87 -8.87 -1.14
C TYR A 649 11.77 -7.85 -0.44
N ALA A 650 12.80 -7.41 -1.17
CA ALA A 650 13.85 -6.52 -0.67
C ALA A 650 13.30 -5.21 -0.09
N MET A 651 12.51 -4.48 -0.87
CA MET A 651 12.21 -3.08 -0.60
C MET A 651 10.77 -2.68 -0.99
N PRO A 652 10.01 -2.08 -0.07
CA PRO A 652 8.70 -1.53 -0.36
C PRO A 652 8.78 -0.14 -1.01
N HIS A 653 7.75 0.24 -1.76
CA HIS A 653 7.61 1.56 -2.40
C HIS A 653 8.74 1.89 -3.40
N CYS A 654 9.26 0.89 -4.13
CA CYS A 654 10.36 1.08 -5.07
C CYS A 654 9.91 1.39 -6.50
N GLY A 655 8.73 0.92 -6.92
CA GLY A 655 8.32 1.03 -8.33
C GLY A 655 9.17 0.19 -9.27
N HIS A 656 9.11 0.54 -10.57
CA HIS A 656 10.00 0.00 -11.59
C HIS A 656 11.38 0.65 -11.51
N SER A 657 12.05 0.51 -10.37
CA SER A 657 13.38 1.09 -10.14
C SER A 657 14.51 0.09 -10.30
N CYS A 658 15.69 0.62 -10.61
CA CYS A 658 16.87 -0.14 -11.02
C CYS A 658 17.55 -0.95 -9.89
N VAL A 659 18.47 -1.84 -10.24
CA VAL A 659 19.30 -2.57 -9.26
C VAL A 659 19.91 -1.63 -8.21
N PRO A 660 19.96 -2.03 -6.92
CA PRO A 660 20.72 -1.31 -5.92
C PRO A 660 22.21 -1.35 -6.28
N GLN A 661 22.91 -0.23 -6.14
CA GLN A 661 24.31 -0.09 -6.55
C GLN A 661 25.17 0.41 -5.40
N GLN A 662 26.39 -0.13 -5.31
CA GLN A 662 27.39 0.33 -4.37
C GLN A 662 28.02 1.64 -4.89
N GLY A 663 27.95 2.70 -4.09
CA GLY A 663 28.54 3.99 -4.41
C GLY A 663 30.04 4.07 -4.10
N PRO A 664 30.71 5.17 -4.48
CA PRO A 664 32.14 5.38 -4.24
C PRO A 664 32.57 5.37 -2.76
N ASP A 665 31.62 5.53 -1.83
CA ASP A 665 31.82 5.43 -0.38
C ASP A 665 31.60 4.02 0.20
N GLY A 666 31.30 3.04 -0.67
CA GLY A 666 31.05 1.65 -0.29
C GLY A 666 29.64 1.37 0.24
N ARG A 667 28.75 2.37 0.38
CA ARG A 667 27.35 2.15 0.77
C ARG A 667 26.52 1.71 -0.43
N TRP A 668 25.49 0.88 -0.19
CA TRP A 668 24.54 0.46 -1.22
C TRP A 668 23.35 1.42 -1.26
N TYR A 669 23.02 1.90 -2.45
CA TYR A 669 21.96 2.87 -2.71
C TYR A 669 20.86 2.28 -3.58
N GLY A 670 19.64 2.76 -3.38
CA GLY A 670 18.48 2.46 -4.22
C GLY A 670 17.47 3.60 -4.20
N LEU A 671 16.44 3.53 -5.06
CA LEU A 671 15.51 4.65 -5.30
C LEU A 671 14.09 4.35 -4.81
N PHE A 672 13.45 5.38 -4.25
CA PHE A 672 12.07 5.38 -3.82
C PHE A 672 11.13 5.90 -4.92
N PHE A 673 10.03 5.19 -5.13
CA PHE A 673 8.86 5.62 -5.92
C PHE A 673 7.57 5.20 -5.18
N GLY A 674 7.11 6.05 -4.25
CA GLY A 674 5.79 5.92 -3.66
C GLY A 674 4.70 6.09 -4.70
N ASN A 675 3.78 5.14 -4.81
CA ASN A 675 2.73 5.13 -5.83
C ASN A 675 1.30 5.17 -5.26
N GLU A 676 1.16 5.29 -3.95
CA GLU A 676 -0.06 4.97 -3.20
C GLU A 676 -0.25 5.89 -1.97
N SER A 677 -0.90 5.42 -0.89
CA SER A 677 -1.33 6.26 0.24
C SER A 677 -0.47 6.17 1.50
N THR A 678 0.38 5.15 1.62
CA THR A 678 1.11 4.82 2.85
C THR A 678 2.58 5.27 2.86
N GLY A 679 3.21 5.37 1.69
CA GLY A 679 4.55 5.96 1.52
C GLY A 679 4.58 7.48 1.79
N PRO A 680 5.76 8.06 2.06
CA PRO A 680 5.88 9.45 2.53
C PRO A 680 5.45 10.53 1.52
N TRP A 681 5.47 10.24 0.22
CA TRP A 681 4.90 11.09 -0.84
C TRP A 681 4.67 10.29 -2.14
N PRO A 682 3.69 10.66 -2.98
CA PRO A 682 3.43 9.99 -4.26
C PRO A 682 4.23 10.59 -5.43
N CYS A 683 4.81 9.75 -6.28
CA CYS A 683 5.41 10.07 -7.59
C CYS A 683 6.60 11.08 -7.61
N TYR A 684 7.23 11.39 -6.48
CA TYR A 684 8.52 12.10 -6.46
C TYR A 684 9.66 11.14 -6.08
N PRO A 685 10.87 11.31 -6.64
CA PRO A 685 12.04 10.50 -6.31
C PRO A 685 12.55 10.71 -4.87
N GLY A 686 13.09 9.65 -4.27
CA GLY A 686 13.92 9.70 -3.06
C GLY A 686 15.08 8.70 -3.15
N VAL A 687 16.12 8.87 -2.34
CA VAL A 687 17.25 7.92 -2.24
C VAL A 687 17.24 7.22 -0.88
N LEU A 688 17.51 5.92 -0.89
CA LEU A 688 17.52 5.02 0.25
C LEU A 688 18.89 4.34 0.37
N VAL A 689 19.31 4.02 1.60
CA VAL A 689 20.54 3.25 1.88
C VAL A 689 20.17 1.82 2.29
N PHE A 690 20.93 0.84 1.80
CA PHE A 690 20.70 -0.58 2.01
C PHE A 690 21.86 -1.27 2.73
N ASP A 691 21.52 -2.31 3.48
CA ASP A 691 22.43 -3.39 3.81
C ASP A 691 22.25 -4.49 2.76
N VAL A 692 23.35 -4.89 2.13
CA VAL A 692 23.37 -5.86 1.03
C VAL A 692 24.48 -6.86 1.35
N ARG A 693 24.09 -8.07 1.70
CA ARG A 693 24.97 -9.11 2.24
C ARG A 693 24.61 -10.50 1.71
N LEU A 694 25.45 -11.47 2.03
CA LEU A 694 25.17 -12.89 1.87
C LEU A 694 24.83 -13.45 3.27
N ASP A 695 23.60 -13.92 3.47
CA ASP A 695 23.23 -14.62 4.72
C ASP A 695 23.88 -16.04 4.72
N SER A 696 23.98 -16.68 5.89
CA SER A 696 24.78 -17.91 6.09
C SER A 696 24.27 -19.17 5.37
N ASP A 697 23.12 -19.09 4.69
CA ASP A 697 22.54 -20.13 3.84
C ASP A 697 22.84 -19.90 2.34
N ASP A 698 23.82 -19.05 2.04
CA ASP A 698 24.25 -18.69 0.68
C ASP A 698 23.18 -17.93 -0.13
N THR A 699 22.21 -17.32 0.58
CA THR A 699 21.21 -16.42 -0.01
C THR A 699 21.61 -14.96 0.09
N ILE A 700 21.43 -14.21 -1.01
CA ILE A 700 21.57 -12.76 -1.02
C ILE A 700 20.46 -12.17 -0.17
N ARG A 701 20.82 -11.22 0.69
CA ARG A 701 19.91 -10.48 1.55
C ARG A 701 20.10 -8.99 1.36
N ILE A 702 18.99 -8.33 1.02
CA ILE A 702 18.89 -6.89 0.84
C ILE A 702 17.87 -6.39 1.87
N GLU A 703 18.28 -5.44 2.71
CA GLU A 703 17.42 -4.82 3.73
C GLU A 703 17.59 -3.30 3.73
N LEU A 704 16.48 -2.58 3.86
CA LEU A 704 16.49 -1.14 4.08
C LEU A 704 17.23 -0.80 5.38
N LYS A 705 18.15 0.15 5.36
CA LYS A 705 18.72 0.74 6.57
C LYS A 705 17.87 1.92 7.02
N ASP A 706 17.81 2.14 8.33
CA ASP A 706 17.23 3.36 8.92
C ASP A 706 18.20 4.56 8.82
N GLU A 707 18.65 4.83 7.59
CA GLU A 707 19.74 5.74 7.26
C GLU A 707 19.38 6.49 5.97
N THR A 708 19.53 7.82 5.97
CA THR A 708 19.59 8.63 4.75
C THR A 708 21.02 8.66 4.23
N PRO A 709 21.25 8.89 2.92
CA PRO A 709 22.58 9.18 2.39
C PRO A 709 23.35 10.21 3.23
#